data_AF-A0ABD1K0I8-F1
#
_entry.id   AF-A0ABD1K0I8-F1
#
_cell.length_a   1.000
_cell.length_b   1.000
_cell.length_c   1.000
_cell.angle_alpha   90.00
_cell.angle_beta   90.00
_cell.angle_gamma   90.00
#
_symmetry.space_group_name_H-M   'P 1'
#
loop_
_entity.id
_entity.type
_entity.pdbx_description
1 polymer ?
#
loop_
_entity_poly.entity_id
_entity_poly.type
_entity_poly.pdbx_seq_one_letter_code
_entity_poly.pdbx_strand_id
1 'polypeptide(L)'
;MNELMKKKKKEEEEKRRAEERKMKVQKQRETLRSSSGGVPHISDMRIVLLGFRGAGKSSSGNTILGRQEFSASGRTAECVNREGETAGRHITVVEAPGWWKSFTVQRTPERDKGEIVLSVSLCPPGPHALLLVIRVVVSFTETERRAVQVHLELLGERVWSHTIVLFTRGECLRDTSIEQHIESEGEALQWVVEKCGNRYHVLDNKKCDGGQVTELLEKMEEMVVVNSGHHFDFDEIMLIKLMEEKEEEKRRAEERKMKVQKQRETLRSSAGGVPHISDMRIVLLGDRVGGKSSSGNTILGRQEFGTSGRTAECVKREGETAGRHITVVEAPGWWASYTVEQTPEGDKREIVLSVSLCPPGPHALLLVIRVDVPFTETERRAVQVHLELLGERVWSHTIVLFTCGDWLGDTSIEQHIESEGEALQWVVDKCGNRYHVLDNEKHDGGQVTELLEKIEEMVALNSGHHFDFDEIMLSKLTEKKKEEKRRAEERKMKVQKQRETLRSSAGGVPHISDMRIVLLGYRVGGKSSSGNTILGRQEFGTSGRTAECVKREGETAGRRITVVKAPGWWASYTVEQTPERDKREIVLSVSLCPPGPHALLLVIRVVVSFTETWRRAVQEHLELLGERVWSHTIVLFTCGDCLGDTSIEQHIESGGEALQWVVEKCGNRYHVLDNEKHDGGQVTELLEKIEEMVAVNSGEHSFGDRPNFSAIPDDHSRDDSAYGSAKSVLKPEFTKPFKQLKTVGLIWAENCEEHSNGPNRPKFSETDPNDSRGDSAYDSASALQPDLMKPFKQLSTAAPPQSSGFGAAEAEERSGAAGESVARGARRKEGAAGQQKPSLTATGFKAKYPFVDISTITFNAKECIGYGSYGTVYKGAYQGTPAAVKIVTTGHNPGITNEFIIPWRLSHPNIVRMMAVAKSEAQILIANEYIHGANLHQVLHTDTPIKLQQEDKLFVALDIAMAAEYIHAKEIIHQDLKPANIMVAADNRKAYLTDWGLANLMETVTMTRGGSHTGAFCGALGGTPQYMAPECLVECKKCSPMSDMWSLGITLLEMFTDSKPWSYSTLQELRELLYDKKAPQVVSKLQPAHEDIVTPLLQYDPKSRINAKDLVALLKTKVDLTKRYGCEW
;
A
#
# COMPACT_ATOMS: atom_id res chain seq x y z
N MET A 1 35.21 -7.64 -30.91
CA MET A 1 35.51 -6.30 -31.50
C MET A 1 34.28 -5.39 -31.53
N ASN A 2 33.13 -5.82 -32.08
CA ASN A 2 31.90 -5.01 -32.11
C ASN A 2 31.37 -4.62 -30.71
N GLU A 3 31.44 -5.51 -29.72
CA GLU A 3 31.07 -5.17 -28.33
C GLU A 3 32.03 -4.16 -27.70
N LEU A 4 33.34 -4.28 -27.99
CA LEU A 4 34.35 -3.33 -27.52
C LEU A 4 34.15 -1.93 -28.14
N MET A 5 33.79 -1.87 -29.42
CA MET A 5 33.46 -0.61 -30.11
C MET A 5 32.16 0.00 -29.59
N LYS A 6 31.14 -0.82 -29.29
CA LYS A 6 29.90 -0.36 -28.65
C LYS A 6 30.16 0.20 -27.25
N LYS A 7 31.00 -0.48 -26.45
CA LYS A 7 31.38 -0.04 -25.11
C LYS A 7 32.14 1.29 -25.14
N LYS A 8 33.15 1.42 -25.99
CA LYS A 8 33.91 2.67 -26.16
C LYS A 8 33.03 3.84 -26.61
N LYS A 9 32.12 3.60 -27.58
CA LYS A 9 31.19 4.63 -28.04
C LYS A 9 30.23 5.09 -26.93
N LYS A 10 29.79 4.15 -26.08
CA LYS A 10 28.96 4.47 -24.91
C LYS A 10 29.73 5.33 -23.89
N GLU A 11 30.96 4.93 -23.56
CA GLU A 11 31.84 5.69 -22.64
C GLU A 11 32.14 7.11 -23.16
N GLU A 12 32.40 7.28 -24.46
CA GLU A 12 32.60 8.61 -25.07
C GLU A 12 31.34 9.48 -25.01
N GLU A 13 30.16 8.88 -25.22
CA GLU A 13 28.89 9.59 -25.13
C GLU A 13 28.57 10.02 -23.69
N GLU A 14 28.79 9.15 -22.71
CA GLU A 14 28.66 9.45 -21.28
C GLU A 14 29.59 10.59 -20.87
N LYS A 15 30.85 10.57 -21.32
CA LYS A 15 31.82 11.65 -21.05
C LYS A 15 31.38 12.99 -21.64
N ARG A 16 30.87 13.00 -22.88
CA ARG A 16 30.35 14.23 -23.51
C ARG A 16 29.16 14.80 -22.75
N ARG A 17 28.21 13.96 -22.33
CA ARG A 17 27.05 14.40 -21.53
C ARG A 17 27.48 14.95 -20.17
N ALA A 18 28.48 14.34 -19.53
CA ALA A 18 29.05 14.81 -18.27
C ALA A 18 29.66 16.21 -18.41
N GLU A 19 30.41 16.48 -19.49
CA GLU A 19 30.96 17.80 -19.80
C GLU A 19 29.85 18.84 -20.05
N GLU A 20 28.79 18.46 -20.77
CA GLU A 20 27.62 19.33 -20.98
C GLU A 20 26.90 19.67 -19.67
N ARG A 21 26.74 18.70 -18.77
CA ARG A 21 26.16 18.92 -17.44
C ARG A 21 27.02 19.89 -16.62
N LYS A 22 28.34 19.67 -16.61
CA LYS A 22 29.30 20.56 -15.93
C LYS A 22 29.22 22.00 -16.45
N MET A 23 29.19 22.19 -17.78
CA MET A 23 29.05 23.50 -18.40
C MET A 23 27.71 24.18 -18.06
N LYS A 24 26.61 23.43 -18.01
CA LYS A 24 25.29 23.96 -17.60
C LYS A 24 25.30 24.48 -16.17
N VAL A 25 25.84 23.72 -15.23
CA VAL A 25 25.94 24.11 -13.81
C VAL A 25 26.80 25.38 -13.67
N GLN A 26 27.94 25.43 -14.36
CA GLN A 26 28.81 26.60 -14.33
C GLN A 26 28.13 27.85 -14.91
N LYS A 27 27.46 27.73 -16.05
CA LYS A 27 26.73 28.84 -16.67
C LYS A 27 25.58 29.34 -15.78
N GLN A 28 24.87 28.45 -15.10
CA GLN A 28 23.84 28.84 -14.12
C GLN A 28 24.44 29.67 -12.99
N ARG A 29 25.58 29.22 -12.43
CA ARG A 29 26.29 29.93 -11.35
C ARG A 29 26.78 31.32 -11.77
N GLU A 30 27.35 31.44 -12.97
CA GLU A 30 27.80 32.71 -13.53
C GLU A 30 26.63 33.68 -13.79
N THR A 31 25.53 33.17 -14.34
CA THR A 31 24.31 33.96 -14.59
C THR A 31 23.76 34.53 -13.28
N LEU A 32 23.66 33.69 -12.24
CA LEU A 32 23.24 34.11 -10.89
C LEU A 32 24.12 35.24 -10.35
N ARG A 33 25.44 35.04 -10.32
CA ARG A 33 26.42 36.02 -9.82
C ARG A 33 26.41 37.35 -10.59
N SER A 34 26.01 37.34 -11.87
CA SER A 34 25.87 38.55 -12.68
C SER A 34 24.56 39.31 -12.45
N SER A 35 23.52 38.62 -11.95
CA SER A 35 22.14 39.14 -11.83
C SER A 35 21.79 39.61 -10.41
N SER A 36 22.37 38.99 -9.38
CA SER A 36 22.29 39.43 -7.98
C SER A 36 23.51 40.29 -7.64
N GLY A 37 23.35 41.43 -6.96
CA GLY A 37 24.44 42.31 -6.51
C GLY A 37 25.37 41.72 -5.43
N GLY A 38 25.85 40.48 -5.63
CA GLY A 38 26.48 39.61 -4.65
C GLY A 38 25.53 38.52 -4.14
N VAL A 39 26.09 37.35 -3.78
CA VAL A 39 25.35 36.33 -3.01
C VAL A 39 25.29 36.83 -1.56
N PRO A 40 24.10 37.06 -0.98
CA PRO A 40 23.97 37.52 0.39
C PRO A 40 24.51 36.48 1.36
N HIS A 41 25.37 36.91 2.29
CA HIS A 41 25.89 36.06 3.36
C HIS A 41 24.79 35.75 4.36
N ILE A 42 24.41 34.49 4.48
CA ILE A 42 23.38 34.04 5.43
C ILE A 42 24.09 33.64 6.72
N SER A 43 23.94 34.45 7.77
CA SER A 43 24.62 34.23 9.06
C SER A 43 24.05 33.06 9.86
N ASP A 44 22.80 32.67 9.61
CA ASP A 44 22.10 31.56 10.27
C ASP A 44 21.51 30.62 9.21
N MET A 45 22.05 29.40 9.12
CA MET A 45 21.70 28.40 8.11
C MET A 45 21.08 27.16 8.76
N ARG A 46 20.03 26.62 8.14
CA ARG A 46 19.20 25.54 8.70
C ARG A 46 19.06 24.45 7.66
N ILE A 47 19.46 23.23 8.01
CA ILE A 47 19.68 22.13 7.07
C ILE A 47 18.95 20.89 7.56
N VAL A 48 18.23 20.20 6.68
CA VAL A 48 17.65 18.88 6.96
C VAL A 48 18.35 17.82 6.12
N LEU A 49 18.83 16.74 6.74
CA LEU A 49 19.46 15.60 6.07
C LEU A 49 18.41 14.49 5.84
N LEU A 50 18.19 14.14 4.58
CA LEU A 50 17.26 13.10 4.12
C LEU A 50 18.00 12.01 3.33
N GLY A 51 17.42 10.83 3.23
CA GLY A 51 17.95 9.73 2.40
C GLY A 51 17.92 8.38 3.11
N PHE A 52 18.42 7.35 2.42
CA PHE A 52 18.32 5.96 2.88
C PHE A 52 19.00 5.68 4.23
N ARG A 53 18.59 4.59 4.89
CA ARG A 53 19.34 4.04 6.04
C ARG A 53 20.76 3.70 5.59
N GLY A 54 21.74 4.09 6.42
CA GLY A 54 23.14 3.90 6.08
C GLY A 54 23.63 4.74 4.90
N ALA A 55 22.90 5.75 4.40
CA ALA A 55 23.42 6.63 3.35
C ALA A 55 24.63 7.47 3.80
N GLY A 56 24.86 7.61 5.12
CA GLY A 56 25.92 8.44 5.69
C GLY A 56 25.44 9.83 6.13
N LYS A 57 24.16 9.96 6.49
CA LYS A 57 23.56 11.20 6.99
C LYS A 57 24.27 11.71 8.24
N SER A 58 24.37 10.91 9.29
CA SER A 58 25.06 11.25 10.54
C SER A 58 26.51 11.68 10.30
N SER A 59 27.26 10.95 9.47
CA SER A 59 28.63 11.31 9.09
C SER A 59 28.70 12.65 8.33
N SER A 60 27.72 12.92 7.46
CA SER A 60 27.63 14.19 6.73
C SER A 60 27.29 15.34 7.68
N GLY A 61 26.38 15.13 8.64
CA GLY A 61 26.06 16.10 9.69
C GLY A 61 27.27 16.46 10.55
N ASN A 62 28.05 15.46 10.98
CA ASN A 62 29.29 15.69 11.72
C ASN A 62 30.34 16.44 10.90
N THR A 63 30.42 16.16 9.60
CA THR A 63 31.33 16.87 8.68
C THR A 63 30.90 18.34 8.52
N ILE A 64 29.60 18.60 8.34
CA ILE A 64 29.04 19.95 8.21
C ILE A 64 29.26 20.78 9.48
N LEU A 65 29.12 20.19 10.66
CA LEU A 65 29.34 20.86 11.95
C LEU A 65 30.82 20.93 12.36
N GLY A 66 31.71 20.20 11.66
CA GLY A 66 33.13 20.10 12.00
C GLY A 66 33.45 19.35 13.30
N ARG A 67 32.48 18.65 13.90
CA ARG A 67 32.60 17.91 15.18
C ARG A 67 31.67 16.71 15.23
N GLN A 68 31.97 15.75 16.10
CA GLN A 68 31.17 14.53 16.28
C GLN A 68 29.98 14.80 17.21
N GLU A 69 28.78 15.00 16.63
CA GLU A 69 27.54 15.34 17.36
C GLU A 69 26.40 14.35 17.10
N PHE A 70 26.40 13.70 15.93
CA PHE A 70 25.50 12.64 15.54
C PHE A 70 26.17 11.27 15.70
N SER A 71 25.43 10.29 16.21
CA SER A 71 25.91 8.91 16.37
C SER A 71 25.99 8.21 15.02
N ALA A 72 27.19 7.85 14.56
CA ALA A 72 27.39 7.16 13.29
C ALA A 72 27.09 5.64 13.36
N SER A 73 26.85 5.08 14.55
CA SER A 73 26.69 3.64 14.79
C SER A 73 25.24 3.19 14.99
N GLY A 74 24.27 4.11 15.06
CA GLY A 74 22.86 3.82 15.35
C GLY A 74 21.90 4.26 14.26
N ARG A 75 20.64 3.78 14.34
CA ARG A 75 19.53 4.29 13.52
C ARG A 75 18.97 5.55 14.17
N THR A 76 18.85 6.63 13.41
CA THR A 76 18.06 7.80 13.80
C THR A 76 16.58 7.47 13.65
N ALA A 77 15.90 7.19 14.77
CA ALA A 77 14.47 6.84 14.80
C ALA A 77 13.55 8.03 15.12
N GLU A 78 14.06 9.05 15.82
CA GLU A 78 13.44 10.37 15.96
C GLU A 78 14.35 11.42 15.34
N CYS A 79 13.79 12.49 14.79
CA CYS A 79 14.60 13.58 14.23
C CYS A 79 15.43 14.27 15.32
N VAL A 80 16.72 14.45 15.05
CA VAL A 80 17.65 15.07 15.99
C VAL A 80 18.20 16.36 15.39
N ASN A 81 18.07 17.47 16.10
CA ASN A 81 18.72 18.73 15.73
C ASN A 81 20.01 18.94 16.52
N ARG A 82 21.02 19.51 15.85
CA ARG A 82 22.29 19.93 16.44
C ARG A 82 22.69 21.27 15.84
N GLU A 83 23.32 22.09 16.65
CA GLU A 83 23.76 23.42 16.26
C GLU A 83 25.27 23.54 16.38
N GLY A 84 25.89 24.44 15.61
CA GLY A 84 27.32 24.73 15.71
C GLY A 84 27.71 25.92 14.83
N GLU A 85 28.92 26.43 15.05
CA GLU A 85 29.48 27.50 14.22
C GLU A 85 30.49 26.90 13.24
N THR A 86 30.32 27.17 11.94
CA THR A 86 31.24 26.68 10.91
C THR A 86 31.32 27.68 9.77
N ALA A 87 32.55 27.95 9.29
CA ALA A 87 32.82 28.94 8.24
C ALA A 87 32.18 30.32 8.50
N GLY A 88 32.15 30.76 9.77
CA GLY A 88 31.58 32.06 10.19
C GLY A 88 30.05 32.14 10.17
N ARG A 89 29.36 31.00 10.13
CA ARG A 89 27.89 30.89 10.12
C ARG A 89 27.41 30.04 11.28
N HIS A 90 26.27 30.41 11.87
CA HIS A 90 25.51 29.53 12.76
C HIS A 90 24.78 28.51 11.91
N ILE A 91 24.95 27.22 12.20
CA ILE A 91 24.37 26.13 11.42
C ILE A 91 23.54 25.24 12.34
N THR A 92 22.26 25.09 12.04
CA THR A 92 21.40 24.04 12.57
C THR A 92 21.31 22.90 11.55
N VAL A 93 21.65 21.69 11.98
CA VAL A 93 21.50 20.47 11.18
C VAL A 93 20.47 19.58 11.86
N VAL A 94 19.45 19.17 11.11
CA VAL A 94 18.46 18.17 11.52
C VAL A 94 18.70 16.88 10.75
N GLU A 95 18.90 15.78 11.45
CA GLU A 95 18.94 14.46 10.83
C GLU A 95 17.56 13.79 10.92
N ALA A 96 16.95 13.51 9.76
CA ALA A 96 15.72 12.74 9.70
C ALA A 96 15.98 11.22 9.64
N PRO A 97 15.00 10.37 9.96
CA PRO A 97 15.13 8.92 9.81
C PRO A 97 15.46 8.47 8.39
N GLY A 98 16.16 7.34 8.30
CA GLY A 98 16.45 6.70 7.01
C GLY A 98 15.42 5.65 6.65
N TRP A 99 14.95 5.68 5.40
CA TRP A 99 14.09 4.64 4.83
C TRP A 99 14.91 3.54 4.12
N TRP A 100 14.28 2.38 3.91
CA TRP A 100 14.85 1.29 3.13
C TRP A 100 14.96 1.66 1.65
N LYS A 101 16.08 1.30 1.02
CA LYS A 101 16.39 1.61 -0.38
C LYS A 101 15.35 1.13 -1.39
N SER A 102 14.77 -0.05 -1.13
CA SER A 102 13.80 -0.70 -2.01
C SER A 102 12.35 -0.49 -1.59
N PHE A 103 12.08 0.28 -0.52
CA PHE A 103 10.72 0.47 -0.02
C PHE A 103 10.16 1.81 -0.50
N THR A 104 8.94 1.76 -0.99
CA THR A 104 8.12 2.95 -1.20
C THR A 104 7.51 3.39 0.14
N VAL A 105 6.91 4.59 0.19
CA VAL A 105 6.21 5.09 1.38
C VAL A 105 5.18 4.10 1.94
N GLN A 106 4.51 3.30 1.10
CA GLN A 106 3.54 2.31 1.59
C GLN A 106 4.16 1.17 2.39
N ARG A 107 5.47 0.93 2.23
CA ARG A 107 6.22 -0.11 2.96
C ARG A 107 7.10 0.46 4.08
N THR A 108 7.03 1.77 4.29
CA THR A 108 7.72 2.47 5.37
C THR A 108 6.78 2.53 6.59
N PRO A 109 7.25 2.27 7.82
CA PRO A 109 6.46 2.44 9.05
C PRO A 109 5.83 3.83 9.16
N GLU A 110 4.62 3.95 9.71
CA GLU A 110 3.89 5.23 9.78
C GLU A 110 4.67 6.28 10.59
N ARG A 111 5.32 5.85 11.68
CA ARG A 111 6.16 6.71 12.49
C ARG A 111 7.29 7.36 11.69
N ASP A 112 7.97 6.59 10.86
CA ASP A 112 9.08 7.10 10.05
C ASP A 112 8.60 8.16 9.05
N LYS A 113 7.39 7.99 8.50
CA LYS A 113 6.77 9.01 7.63
C LYS A 113 6.50 10.29 8.42
N GLY A 114 5.90 10.17 9.61
CA GLY A 114 5.63 11.28 10.50
C GLY A 114 6.91 12.04 10.87
N GLU A 115 7.98 11.32 11.23
CA GLU A 115 9.28 11.92 11.54
C GLU A 115 9.91 12.62 10.34
N ILE A 116 9.87 12.02 9.15
CA ILE A 116 10.36 12.68 7.93
C ILE A 116 9.64 14.03 7.72
N VAL A 117 8.33 14.08 7.96
CA VAL A 117 7.55 15.32 7.86
C VAL A 117 7.88 16.29 9.00
N LEU A 118 8.01 15.80 10.24
CA LEU A 118 8.37 16.65 11.39
C LEU A 118 9.81 17.20 11.31
N SER A 119 10.69 16.59 10.52
CA SER A 119 12.07 17.03 10.39
C SER A 119 12.19 18.50 9.97
N VAL A 120 11.24 19.05 9.20
CA VAL A 120 11.28 20.44 8.75
C VAL A 120 10.84 21.44 9.82
N SER A 121 10.00 21.05 10.80
CA SER A 121 9.58 21.96 11.88
C SER A 121 10.64 22.16 12.97
N LEU A 122 11.63 21.28 13.04
CA LEU A 122 12.77 21.42 13.95
C LEU A 122 13.75 22.54 13.55
N CYS A 123 13.42 23.30 12.49
CA CYS A 123 14.20 24.43 11.98
C CYS A 123 13.37 25.74 11.82
N PRO A 124 12.72 26.33 12.85
CA PRO A 124 11.85 27.49 12.64
C PRO A 124 12.58 28.70 12.02
N PRO A 125 11.98 29.45 11.08
CA PRO A 125 10.65 29.26 10.46
C PRO A 125 10.57 28.16 9.39
N GLY A 126 11.71 27.60 8.97
CA GLY A 126 11.84 26.42 8.10
C GLY A 126 13.30 26.25 7.63
N PRO A 127 13.66 25.10 7.03
CA PRO A 127 15.03 24.86 6.60
C PRO A 127 15.39 25.65 5.34
N HIS A 128 16.63 26.13 5.26
CA HIS A 128 17.17 26.78 4.07
C HIS A 128 17.49 25.76 2.98
N ALA A 129 17.92 24.55 3.36
CA ALA A 129 18.27 23.48 2.44
C ALA A 129 17.89 22.10 2.96
N LEU A 130 17.44 21.23 2.06
CA LEU A 130 17.30 19.81 2.29
C LEU A 130 18.42 19.08 1.53
N LEU A 131 19.18 18.23 2.22
CA LEU A 131 20.27 17.46 1.62
C LEU A 131 19.83 16.01 1.45
N LEU A 132 19.66 15.58 0.20
CA LEU A 132 19.40 14.18 -0.13
C LEU A 132 20.72 13.43 -0.22
N VAL A 133 21.02 12.61 0.79
CA VAL A 133 22.29 11.90 0.93
C VAL A 133 22.29 10.60 0.13
N ILE A 134 23.24 10.46 -0.81
CA ILE A 134 23.45 9.29 -1.67
C ILE A 134 24.92 8.86 -1.59
N ARG A 135 25.20 7.55 -1.56
CA ARG A 135 26.57 7.01 -1.58
C ARG A 135 27.00 6.75 -3.02
N VAL A 136 28.20 7.20 -3.40
CA VAL A 136 28.75 6.96 -4.76
C VAL A 136 29.21 5.51 -5.01
N VAL A 137 29.32 4.70 -3.95
CA VAL A 137 29.88 3.33 -4.04
C VAL A 137 28.83 2.24 -4.26
N VAL A 138 27.56 2.60 -4.39
CA VAL A 138 26.46 1.65 -4.57
C VAL A 138 25.67 2.05 -5.80
N SER A 139 25.39 1.08 -6.67
CA SER A 139 24.59 1.30 -7.88
C SER A 139 23.22 1.87 -7.54
N PHE A 140 22.77 2.89 -8.27
CA PHE A 140 21.48 3.53 -8.03
C PHE A 140 20.38 2.98 -8.95
N THR A 141 19.39 2.29 -8.41
CA THR A 141 18.39 1.55 -9.20
C THR A 141 17.11 2.33 -9.47
N GLU A 142 16.31 1.87 -10.44
CA GLU A 142 14.99 2.43 -10.74
C GLU A 142 14.02 2.29 -9.55
N THR A 143 14.13 1.21 -8.76
CA THR A 143 13.39 1.05 -7.49
C THR A 143 13.78 2.11 -6.46
N GLU A 144 15.08 2.39 -6.33
CA GLU A 144 15.60 3.40 -5.39
C GLU A 144 15.19 4.82 -5.78
N ARG A 145 15.17 5.14 -7.08
CA ARG A 145 14.62 6.39 -7.62
C ARG A 145 13.14 6.55 -7.26
N ARG A 146 12.37 5.46 -7.37
CA ARG A 146 10.94 5.40 -7.00
C ARG A 146 10.77 5.67 -5.50
N ALA A 147 11.59 5.04 -4.66
CA ALA A 147 11.62 5.27 -3.22
C ALA A 147 11.94 6.72 -2.86
N VAL A 148 13.00 7.31 -3.41
CA VAL A 148 13.37 8.72 -3.18
C VAL A 148 12.22 9.65 -3.55
N GLN A 149 11.62 9.46 -4.73
CA GLN A 149 10.54 10.30 -5.21
C GLN A 149 9.38 10.34 -4.22
N VAL A 150 8.84 9.17 -3.84
CA VAL A 150 7.65 9.12 -2.98
C VAL A 150 7.92 9.61 -1.56
N HIS A 151 9.12 9.43 -1.01
CA HIS A 151 9.47 9.92 0.32
C HIS A 151 9.67 11.43 0.35
N LEU A 152 10.29 12.03 -0.67
CA LEU A 152 10.42 13.48 -0.75
C LEU A 152 9.04 14.14 -0.99
N GLU A 153 8.17 13.50 -1.77
CA GLU A 153 6.81 13.99 -2.01
C GLU A 153 5.93 14.05 -0.73
N LEU A 154 6.31 13.38 0.38
CA LEU A 154 5.67 13.60 1.69
C LEU A 154 5.78 15.06 2.16
N LEU A 155 6.86 15.74 1.76
CA LEU A 155 7.12 17.15 2.04
C LEU A 155 6.47 18.08 0.98
N GLY A 156 5.69 17.54 0.04
CA GLY A 156 5.04 18.31 -1.03
C GLY A 156 5.94 18.63 -2.22
N GLU A 157 5.36 19.13 -3.31
CA GLU A 157 6.09 19.31 -4.59
C GLU A 157 7.22 20.34 -4.52
N ARG A 158 7.14 21.33 -3.61
CA ARG A 158 8.17 22.37 -3.46
C ARG A 158 9.46 21.86 -2.85
N VAL A 159 9.49 20.65 -2.28
CA VAL A 159 10.71 20.06 -1.68
C VAL A 159 11.88 20.06 -2.68
N TRP A 160 11.59 19.80 -3.95
CA TRP A 160 12.61 19.69 -4.99
C TRP A 160 13.31 21.02 -5.21
N SER A 161 12.64 22.18 -5.08
CA SER A 161 13.27 23.51 -5.24
C SER A 161 14.18 23.89 -4.09
N HIS A 162 14.19 23.14 -2.98
CA HIS A 162 15.05 23.37 -1.82
C HIS A 162 16.01 22.21 -1.54
N THR A 163 16.06 21.21 -2.43
CA THR A 163 16.89 20.02 -2.29
C THR A 163 18.20 20.09 -3.07
N ILE A 164 19.31 19.71 -2.43
CA ILE A 164 20.62 19.46 -3.04
C ILE A 164 20.97 17.99 -2.86
N VAL A 165 21.44 17.32 -3.92
CA VAL A 165 21.92 15.94 -3.83
C VAL A 165 23.33 15.92 -3.24
N LEU A 166 23.48 15.32 -2.06
CA LEU A 166 24.74 15.20 -1.35
C LEU A 166 25.35 13.82 -1.56
N PHE A 167 26.38 13.74 -2.37
CA PHE A 167 27.14 12.52 -2.60
C PHE A 167 28.17 12.32 -1.50
N THR A 168 28.13 11.16 -0.85
CA THR A 168 29.08 10.77 0.18
C THR A 168 30.05 9.71 -0.34
N ARG A 169 31.19 9.59 0.33
CA ARG A 169 32.34 8.76 -0.06
C ARG A 169 33.02 9.24 -1.34
N GLY A 170 33.17 10.57 -1.49
CA GLY A 170 33.83 11.18 -2.64
C GLY A 170 35.24 10.63 -2.93
N GLU A 171 35.95 10.13 -1.93
CA GLU A 171 37.26 9.50 -2.08
C GLU A 171 37.24 8.25 -2.99
N CYS A 172 36.07 7.63 -3.17
CA CYS A 172 35.90 6.46 -4.03
C CYS A 172 35.79 6.80 -5.51
N LEU A 173 35.59 8.07 -5.88
CA LEU A 173 35.51 8.50 -7.28
C LEU A 173 36.86 8.48 -8.00
N ARG A 174 37.99 8.57 -7.26
CA ARG A 174 39.36 8.60 -7.81
C ARG A 174 39.50 9.62 -8.97
N ASP A 175 39.77 9.16 -10.19
CA ASP A 175 39.95 10.00 -11.39
C ASP A 175 38.62 10.31 -12.12
N THR A 176 37.52 9.67 -11.71
CA THR A 176 36.19 9.86 -12.30
C THR A 176 35.55 11.10 -11.71
N SER A 177 35.06 12.02 -12.54
CA SER A 177 34.31 13.19 -12.03
C SER A 177 32.92 12.76 -11.55
N ILE A 178 32.31 13.54 -10.64
CA ILE A 178 30.95 13.23 -10.18
C ILE A 178 29.93 13.27 -11.33
N GLU A 179 30.12 14.15 -12.31
CA GLU A 179 29.27 14.20 -13.51
C GLU A 179 29.41 12.92 -14.33
N GLN A 180 30.62 12.40 -14.49
CA GLN A 180 30.83 11.12 -15.17
C GLN A 180 30.16 9.97 -14.41
N HIS A 181 30.25 9.96 -13.08
CA HIS A 181 29.56 8.98 -12.25
C HIS A 181 28.04 9.04 -12.47
N ILE A 182 27.43 10.23 -12.36
CA ILE A 182 25.99 10.44 -12.60
C ILE A 182 25.56 9.91 -13.98
N GLU A 183 26.32 10.21 -15.04
CA GLU A 183 26.00 9.73 -16.39
C GLU A 183 26.16 8.21 -16.54
N SER A 184 27.19 7.63 -15.92
CA SER A 184 27.49 6.19 -16.02
C SER A 184 26.57 5.29 -15.17
N GLU A 185 26.04 5.79 -14.05
CA GLU A 185 25.15 5.04 -13.14
C GLU A 185 23.77 4.78 -13.76
N GLY A 186 23.31 5.66 -14.67
CA GLY A 186 22.10 5.45 -15.46
C GLY A 186 20.98 6.46 -15.22
N GLU A 187 19.87 6.27 -15.95
CA GLU A 187 18.76 7.24 -16.04
C GLU A 187 18.09 7.53 -14.70
N ALA A 188 18.07 6.54 -13.78
CA ALA A 188 17.49 6.67 -12.46
C ALA A 188 18.18 7.75 -11.61
N LEU A 189 19.52 7.76 -11.55
CA LEU A 189 20.27 8.76 -10.79
C LEU A 189 20.26 10.12 -11.48
N GLN A 190 20.38 10.13 -12.82
CA GLN A 190 20.29 11.34 -13.64
C GLN A 190 18.98 12.07 -13.39
N TRP A 191 17.87 11.34 -13.34
CA TRP A 191 16.54 11.91 -13.07
C TRP A 191 16.46 12.61 -11.72
N VAL A 192 17.00 12.02 -10.65
CA VAL A 192 16.97 12.63 -9.30
C VAL A 192 17.76 13.94 -9.30
N VAL A 193 18.97 13.93 -9.87
CA VAL A 193 19.82 15.12 -9.94
C VAL A 193 19.17 16.21 -10.78
N GLU A 194 18.53 15.85 -11.89
CA GLU A 194 17.81 16.79 -12.76
C GLU A 194 16.55 17.36 -12.09
N LYS A 195 15.80 16.54 -11.35
CA LYS A 195 14.66 17.00 -10.55
C LYS A 195 15.08 17.98 -9.45
N CYS A 196 16.26 17.78 -8.87
CA CYS A 196 16.90 18.74 -7.99
C CYS A 196 17.53 19.92 -8.74
N GLY A 197 17.24 20.16 -10.03
CA GLY A 197 17.74 21.31 -10.77
C GLY A 197 19.25 21.29 -11.05
N ASN A 198 19.85 20.09 -11.12
CA ASN A 198 21.30 19.87 -11.24
C ASN A 198 22.12 20.41 -10.06
N ARG A 199 21.52 20.52 -8.87
CA ARG A 199 22.24 20.88 -7.65
C ARG A 199 22.76 19.62 -6.97
N TYR A 200 24.07 19.48 -6.93
CA TYR A 200 24.76 18.41 -6.21
C TYR A 200 26.07 18.90 -5.59
N HIS A 201 26.50 18.17 -4.57
CA HIS A 201 27.78 18.39 -3.90
C HIS A 201 28.36 17.05 -3.46
N VAL A 202 29.69 16.96 -3.37
CA VAL A 202 30.41 15.73 -2.98
C VAL A 202 31.16 15.99 -1.69
N LEU A 203 30.90 15.18 -0.67
CA LEU A 203 31.66 15.18 0.58
C LEU A 203 32.60 13.97 0.66
N ASP A 204 33.87 14.25 0.95
CA ASP A 204 34.85 13.26 1.38
C ASP A 204 34.85 13.21 2.90
N ASN A 205 34.03 12.33 3.47
CA ASN A 205 33.88 12.20 4.94
C ASN A 205 35.15 11.71 5.65
N LYS A 206 36.24 11.41 4.94
CA LYS A 206 37.56 11.09 5.53
C LYS A 206 38.49 12.31 5.62
N LYS A 207 38.17 13.41 4.94
CA LYS A 207 38.94 14.65 4.99
C LYS A 207 38.19 15.71 5.79
N CYS A 208 38.79 16.20 6.86
CA CYS A 208 38.32 17.39 7.57
C CYS A 208 38.84 18.67 6.86
N ASP A 209 38.44 18.85 5.61
CA ASP A 209 38.70 20.05 4.83
C ASP A 209 37.50 21.00 4.96
N GLY A 210 37.66 22.10 5.70
CA GLY A 210 36.61 23.12 5.86
C GLY A 210 36.19 23.81 4.56
N GLY A 211 36.98 23.70 3.50
CA GLY A 211 36.69 24.22 2.17
C GLY A 211 35.54 23.49 1.48
N GLN A 212 35.39 22.17 1.65
CA GLN A 212 34.26 21.41 1.09
C GLN A 212 32.93 21.90 1.67
N VAL A 213 32.88 22.06 3.00
CA VAL A 213 31.71 22.58 3.71
C VAL A 213 31.45 24.03 3.32
N THR A 214 32.48 24.85 3.18
CA THR A 214 32.33 26.25 2.72
C THR A 214 31.70 26.31 1.31
N GLU A 215 32.16 25.48 0.36
CA GLU A 215 31.56 25.40 -0.98
C GLU A 215 30.11 24.90 -0.95
N LEU A 216 29.79 23.94 -0.09
CA LEU A 216 28.41 23.47 0.11
C LEU A 216 27.51 24.61 0.60
N LEU A 217 27.96 25.39 1.60
CA LEU A 217 27.20 26.52 2.15
C LEU A 217 27.00 27.63 1.10
N GLU A 218 28.02 27.95 0.29
CA GLU A 218 27.86 28.88 -0.84
C GLU A 218 26.79 28.41 -1.84
N LYS A 219 26.75 27.10 -2.17
CA LYS A 219 25.71 26.54 -3.06
C LYS A 219 24.31 26.64 -2.45
N MET A 220 24.20 26.53 -1.12
CA MET A 220 22.93 26.74 -0.41
C MET A 220 22.50 28.20 -0.44
N GLU A 221 23.41 29.14 -0.22
CA GLU A 221 23.11 30.58 -0.33
C GLU A 221 22.65 30.94 -1.76
N GLU A 222 23.35 30.43 -2.78
CA GLU A 222 22.95 30.57 -4.19
C GLU A 222 21.53 30.02 -4.42
N MET A 223 21.19 28.86 -3.85
CA MET A 223 19.85 28.27 -3.93
C MET A 223 18.79 29.11 -3.21
N VAL A 224 19.09 29.68 -2.04
CA VAL A 224 18.16 30.54 -1.29
C VAL A 224 17.85 31.80 -2.11
N VAL A 225 18.85 32.37 -2.80
CA VAL A 225 18.65 33.50 -3.73
C VAL A 225 17.72 33.12 -4.88
N VAL A 226 17.91 31.96 -5.51
CA VAL A 226 17.02 31.46 -6.58
C VAL A 226 15.57 31.33 -6.10
N ASN A 227 15.38 30.98 -4.83
CA ASN A 227 14.07 30.88 -4.19
C ASN A 227 13.59 32.21 -3.58
N SER A 228 14.07 33.35 -4.08
CA SER A 228 13.68 34.70 -3.64
C SER A 228 13.94 34.98 -2.15
N GLY A 229 14.92 34.33 -1.54
CA GLY A 229 15.23 34.46 -0.11
C GLY A 229 14.32 33.64 0.81
N HIS A 230 13.40 32.84 0.29
CA HIS A 230 12.49 32.03 1.10
C HIS A 230 13.14 30.71 1.51
N HIS A 231 13.10 30.44 2.82
CA HIS A 231 13.30 29.09 3.35
C HIS A 231 12.18 28.15 2.87
N PHE A 232 12.39 26.86 3.02
CA PHE A 232 11.37 25.86 2.73
C PHE A 232 10.24 26.02 3.75
N ASP A 233 9.07 26.39 3.25
CA ASP A 233 7.84 26.57 4.01
C ASP A 233 6.98 25.32 3.84
N PHE A 234 6.51 24.78 4.96
CA PHE A 234 5.68 23.59 5.02
C PHE A 234 4.45 23.91 5.87
N ASP A 235 3.31 23.29 5.55
CA ASP A 235 2.03 23.60 6.17
C ASP A 235 2.11 23.52 7.72
N GLU A 236 2.09 24.69 8.35
CA GLU A 236 2.19 24.86 9.80
C GLU A 236 1.02 24.18 10.52
N ILE A 237 -0.17 24.14 9.91
CA ILE A 237 -1.35 23.47 10.46
C ILE A 237 -1.15 21.95 10.44
N MET A 238 -0.59 21.42 9.35
CA MET A 238 -0.27 19.99 9.24
C MET A 238 0.80 19.58 10.26
N LEU A 239 1.83 20.41 10.44
CA LEU A 239 2.89 20.20 11.44
C LEU A 239 2.36 20.22 12.87
N ILE A 240 1.51 21.18 13.21
CA ILE A 240 0.89 21.25 14.55
C ILE A 240 0.06 19.98 14.81
N LYS A 241 -0.74 19.53 13.84
CA LYS A 241 -1.52 18.29 13.99
C LYS A 241 -0.63 17.07 14.22
N LEU A 242 0.44 16.92 13.42
CA LEU A 242 1.38 15.81 13.59
C LEU A 242 2.11 15.87 14.94
N MET A 243 2.44 17.06 15.44
CA MET A 243 3.04 17.22 16.78
C MET A 243 2.06 16.85 17.89
N GLU A 244 0.80 17.31 17.81
CA GLU A 244 -0.26 16.95 18.77
C GLU A 244 -0.55 15.44 18.75
N GLU A 245 -0.61 14.82 17.55
CA GLU A 245 -0.76 13.37 17.38
C GLU A 245 0.42 12.60 17.99
N LYS A 246 1.66 13.04 17.74
CA LYS A 246 2.87 12.42 18.31
C LYS A 246 2.90 12.51 19.84
N GLU A 247 2.49 13.64 20.44
CA GLU A 247 2.40 13.77 21.90
C GLU A 247 1.35 12.84 22.50
N GLU A 248 0.19 12.75 21.86
CA GLU A 248 -0.90 11.86 22.27
C GLU A 248 -0.51 10.37 22.12
N GLU A 249 0.21 10.01 21.07
CA GLU A 249 0.81 8.67 20.90
C GLU A 249 1.81 8.35 22.02
N LYS A 250 2.70 9.29 22.36
CA LYS A 250 3.65 9.13 23.48
C LYS A 250 2.90 8.90 24.80
N ARG A 251 1.83 9.66 25.05
CA ARG A 251 0.97 9.51 26.23
C ARG A 251 0.33 8.11 26.29
N ARG A 252 -0.28 7.66 25.19
CA ARG A 252 -0.88 6.30 25.11
C ARG A 252 0.15 5.19 25.29
N ALA A 253 1.36 5.38 24.75
CA ALA A 253 2.45 4.42 24.91
C ALA A 253 2.91 4.30 26.37
N GLU A 254 3.02 5.43 27.08
CA GLU A 254 3.33 5.44 28.52
C GLU A 254 2.23 4.76 29.35
N GLU A 255 0.96 4.99 29.02
CA GLU A 255 -0.17 4.30 29.64
C GLU A 255 -0.12 2.79 29.43
N ARG A 256 0.15 2.35 28.19
CA ARG A 256 0.32 0.92 27.86
C ARG A 256 1.49 0.32 28.65
N LYS A 257 2.63 1.01 28.72
CA LYS A 257 3.81 0.57 29.48
C LYS A 257 3.50 0.42 30.97
N MET A 258 2.86 1.42 31.58
CA MET A 258 2.44 1.37 32.98
C MET A 258 1.45 0.23 33.24
N LYS A 259 0.51 -0.02 32.33
CA LYS A 259 -0.46 -1.12 32.43
C LYS A 259 0.24 -2.49 32.44
N VAL A 260 1.18 -2.72 31.52
CA VAL A 260 1.97 -3.96 31.44
C VAL A 260 2.84 -4.15 32.68
N GLN A 261 3.52 -3.09 33.13
CA GLN A 261 4.35 -3.14 34.33
C GLN A 261 3.53 -3.47 35.58
N LYS A 262 2.39 -2.79 35.78
CA LYS A 262 1.49 -3.05 36.91
C LYS A 262 0.95 -4.48 36.90
N GLN A 263 0.62 -5.03 35.73
CA GLN A 263 0.20 -6.42 35.58
C GLN A 263 1.30 -7.38 36.05
N ARG A 264 2.55 -7.13 35.62
CA ARG A 264 3.73 -7.93 36.00
C ARG A 264 4.04 -7.86 37.50
N GLU A 265 3.98 -6.67 38.10
CA GLU A 265 4.17 -6.47 39.54
C GLU A 265 3.08 -7.15 40.38
N THR A 266 1.82 -7.07 39.94
CA THR A 266 0.69 -7.75 40.60
C THR A 266 0.87 -9.28 40.59
N LEU A 267 1.35 -9.83 39.47
CA LEU A 267 1.67 -11.25 39.36
C LEU A 267 2.81 -11.67 40.30
N ARG A 268 3.92 -10.94 40.28
CA ARG A 268 5.11 -11.23 41.09
C ARG A 268 4.87 -11.08 42.60
N SER A 269 3.90 -10.27 43.01
CA SER A 269 3.51 -10.07 44.42
C SER A 269 2.45 -11.06 44.91
N SER A 270 1.86 -11.88 44.03
CA SER A 270 0.92 -12.93 44.42
C SER A 270 1.61 -14.06 45.18
N ALA A 271 0.91 -14.65 46.16
CA ALA A 271 1.47 -15.56 47.18
C ALA A 271 2.07 -16.88 46.66
N GLY A 272 2.02 -17.15 45.36
CA GLY A 272 2.58 -18.35 44.72
C GLY A 272 3.89 -18.16 43.95
N GLY A 273 4.33 -16.92 43.72
CA GLY A 273 5.47 -16.62 42.84
C GLY A 273 5.24 -17.05 41.38
N VAL A 274 6.18 -16.72 40.48
CA VAL A 274 6.17 -17.23 39.10
C VAL A 274 6.87 -18.59 39.10
N PRO A 275 6.21 -19.68 38.68
CA PRO A 275 6.81 -21.01 38.66
C PRO A 275 7.94 -21.07 37.62
N HIS A 276 9.11 -21.57 38.03
CA HIS A 276 10.22 -21.82 37.11
C HIS A 276 9.90 -23.04 36.26
N ILE A 277 9.93 -22.89 34.93
CA ILE A 277 9.66 -23.97 33.98
C ILE A 277 10.99 -24.50 33.46
N SER A 278 11.42 -25.66 33.95
CA SER A 278 12.70 -26.27 33.56
C SER A 278 12.71 -26.84 32.15
N ASP A 279 11.54 -27.24 31.63
CA ASP A 279 11.34 -27.74 30.26
C ASP A 279 10.25 -26.91 29.57
N MET A 280 10.66 -26.06 28.63
CA MET A 280 9.80 -25.11 27.93
C MET A 280 9.59 -25.52 26.48
N ARG A 281 8.37 -25.32 25.96
CA ARG A 281 7.96 -25.74 24.62
C ARG A 281 7.29 -24.57 23.93
N ILE A 282 7.86 -24.13 22.81
CA ILE A 282 7.50 -22.89 22.14
C ILE A 282 7.20 -23.19 20.67
N VAL A 283 6.10 -22.63 20.16
CA VAL A 283 5.76 -22.67 18.73
C VAL A 283 5.92 -21.28 18.12
N LEU A 284 6.63 -21.15 17.01
CA LEU A 284 6.78 -19.91 16.26
C LEU A 284 5.77 -19.87 15.11
N LEU A 285 4.90 -18.86 15.11
CA LEU A 285 3.86 -18.60 14.09
C LEU A 285 4.09 -17.22 13.47
N GLY A 286 3.60 -16.98 12.25
CA GLY A 286 3.67 -15.66 11.62
C GLY A 286 3.92 -15.70 10.11
N ASP A 287 4.05 -14.52 9.52
CA ASP A 287 4.31 -14.33 8.10
C ASP A 287 5.61 -15.04 7.64
N ARG A 288 5.63 -15.46 6.37
CA ARG A 288 6.77 -16.17 5.72
C ARG A 288 8.09 -15.43 5.87
N VAL A 289 8.11 -14.11 5.76
CA VAL A 289 9.32 -13.28 5.86
C VAL A 289 9.43 -12.56 7.21
N GLY A 290 8.63 -12.97 8.20
CA GLY A 290 8.59 -12.41 9.55
C GLY A 290 9.82 -12.71 10.41
N GLY A 291 10.76 -13.56 9.96
CA GLY A 291 12.00 -13.83 10.68
C GLY A 291 11.92 -14.97 11.72
N LYS A 292 10.95 -15.88 11.59
CA LYS A 292 10.75 -17.03 12.51
C LYS A 292 12.01 -17.85 12.74
N SER A 293 12.67 -18.32 11.67
CA SER A 293 13.88 -19.13 11.77
C SER A 293 15.02 -18.40 12.50
N SER A 294 15.17 -17.09 12.24
CA SER A 294 16.15 -16.25 12.93
C SER A 294 15.83 -16.14 14.42
N SER A 295 14.57 -15.88 14.77
CA SER A 295 14.12 -15.86 16.17
C SER A 295 14.32 -17.21 16.87
N GLY A 296 14.08 -18.32 16.19
CA GLY A 296 14.34 -19.66 16.70
C GLY A 296 15.82 -19.89 17.01
N ASN A 297 16.71 -19.45 16.12
CA ASN A 297 18.16 -19.51 16.34
C ASN A 297 18.61 -18.63 17.51
N THR A 298 18.04 -17.42 17.64
CA THR A 298 18.30 -16.51 18.76
C THR A 298 17.87 -17.13 20.09
N ILE A 299 16.66 -17.72 20.16
CA ILE A 299 16.13 -18.38 21.36
C ILE A 299 17.00 -19.58 21.79
N LEU A 300 17.50 -20.36 20.83
CA LEU A 300 18.39 -21.50 21.10
C LEU A 300 19.86 -21.09 21.30
N GLY A 301 20.24 -19.86 20.99
CA GLY A 301 21.62 -19.37 21.06
C GLY A 301 22.57 -19.98 20.01
N ARG A 302 22.05 -20.65 18.98
CA ARG A 302 22.83 -21.34 17.94
C ARG A 302 22.05 -21.44 16.63
N GLN A 303 22.76 -21.61 15.51
CA GLN A 303 22.17 -21.73 14.17
C GLN A 303 21.66 -23.17 13.94
N GLU A 304 20.35 -23.39 14.09
CA GLU A 304 19.69 -24.71 14.01
C GLU A 304 18.57 -24.75 12.95
N PHE A 305 17.97 -23.60 12.65
CA PHE A 305 16.98 -23.37 11.62
C PHE A 305 17.63 -22.73 10.38
N GLY A 306 17.32 -23.24 9.19
CA GLY A 306 17.83 -22.70 7.93
C GLY A 306 17.13 -21.38 7.58
N THR A 307 17.89 -20.31 7.35
CA THR A 307 17.35 -18.96 7.10
C THR A 307 17.10 -18.65 5.61
N SER A 308 17.52 -19.54 4.71
CA SER A 308 17.54 -19.31 3.25
C SER A 308 16.43 -20.03 2.47
N GLY A 309 15.48 -20.70 3.15
CA GLY A 309 14.46 -21.53 2.50
C GLY A 309 13.07 -21.41 3.13
N ARG A 310 12.03 -21.86 2.41
CA ARG A 310 10.67 -21.97 2.94
C ARG A 310 10.58 -23.14 3.91
N THR A 311 10.10 -22.87 5.13
CA THR A 311 9.61 -23.89 6.06
C THR A 311 8.26 -24.42 5.57
N ALA A 312 8.26 -25.54 4.84
CA ALA A 312 7.04 -26.18 4.31
C ALA A 312 6.45 -27.21 5.25
N GLU A 313 7.27 -27.84 6.10
CA GLU A 313 6.84 -28.70 7.20
C GLU A 313 7.32 -28.11 8.53
N CYS A 314 6.61 -28.39 9.63
CA CYS A 314 7.03 -27.92 10.94
C CYS A 314 8.40 -28.50 11.34
N VAL A 315 9.32 -27.62 11.77
CA VAL A 315 10.67 -28.00 12.17
C VAL A 315 10.80 -27.90 13.68
N LYS A 316 11.07 -29.03 14.34
CA LYS A 316 11.36 -29.10 15.77
C LYS A 316 12.87 -29.05 16.02
N ARG A 317 13.31 -28.21 16.96
CA ARG A 317 14.68 -28.14 17.49
C ARG A 317 14.66 -28.01 19.00
N GLU A 318 15.70 -28.51 19.64
CA GLU A 318 15.83 -28.50 21.10
C GLU A 318 17.21 -27.95 21.49
N GLY A 319 17.33 -27.37 22.67
CA GLY A 319 18.58 -26.84 23.20
C GLY A 319 18.47 -26.48 24.67
N GLU A 320 19.59 -26.05 25.27
CA GLU A 320 19.64 -25.53 26.63
C GLU A 320 20.01 -24.05 26.59
N THR A 321 19.13 -23.18 27.08
CA THR A 321 19.35 -21.73 27.13
C THR A 321 18.90 -21.20 28.48
N ALA A 322 19.69 -20.32 29.10
CA ALA A 322 19.39 -19.71 30.40
C ALA A 322 18.99 -20.73 31.49
N GLY A 323 19.64 -21.89 31.51
CA GLY A 323 19.40 -22.98 32.48
C GLY A 323 18.08 -23.74 32.31
N ARG A 324 17.43 -23.61 31.14
CA ARG A 324 16.17 -24.28 30.80
C ARG A 324 16.36 -25.15 29.56
N HIS A 325 15.73 -26.30 29.53
CA HIS A 325 15.58 -27.09 28.31
C HIS A 325 14.47 -26.46 27.46
N ILE A 326 14.78 -26.09 26.21
CA ILE A 326 13.85 -25.40 25.32
C ILE A 326 13.64 -26.22 24.07
N THR A 327 12.39 -26.56 23.81
CA THR A 327 11.91 -27.03 22.51
C THR A 327 11.34 -25.85 21.74
N VAL A 328 11.83 -25.61 20.52
CA VAL A 328 11.28 -24.63 19.59
C VAL A 328 10.76 -25.37 18.36
N VAL A 329 9.50 -25.13 18.01
CA VAL A 329 8.86 -25.62 16.79
C VAL A 329 8.58 -24.45 15.88
N GLU A 330 9.17 -24.43 14.69
CA GLU A 330 8.86 -23.47 13.65
C GLU A 330 7.73 -24.01 12.77
N ALA A 331 6.59 -23.32 12.71
CA ALA A 331 5.51 -23.66 11.78
C ALA A 331 5.72 -22.96 10.43
N PRO A 332 5.10 -23.46 9.33
CA PRO A 332 5.09 -22.77 8.05
C PRO A 332 4.53 -21.36 8.14
N GLY A 333 5.13 -20.43 7.40
CA GLY A 333 4.61 -19.08 7.29
C GLY A 333 3.44 -18.99 6.30
N TRP A 334 2.47 -18.11 6.61
CA TRP A 334 1.49 -17.64 5.64
C TRP A 334 1.98 -16.37 4.95
N TRP A 335 1.36 -16.01 3.83
CA TRP A 335 1.61 -14.71 3.21
C TRP A 335 0.84 -13.63 3.96
N ALA A 336 1.52 -12.54 4.31
CA ALA A 336 0.96 -11.42 5.06
C ALA A 336 -0.38 -10.88 4.50
N SER A 337 -0.59 -10.95 3.18
CA SER A 337 -1.80 -10.47 2.51
C SER A 337 -2.86 -11.53 2.20
N TYR A 338 -2.61 -12.81 2.52
CA TYR A 338 -3.52 -13.91 2.15
C TYR A 338 -4.47 -14.24 3.28
N THR A 339 -5.75 -14.42 2.94
CA THR A 339 -6.71 -15.01 3.86
C THR A 339 -6.48 -16.52 4.00
N VAL A 340 -7.08 -17.14 5.01
CA VAL A 340 -6.94 -18.58 5.20
C VAL A 340 -7.43 -19.36 3.98
N GLU A 341 -8.45 -18.91 3.25
CA GLU A 341 -8.95 -19.58 2.04
C GLU A 341 -7.90 -19.64 0.93
N GLN A 342 -7.02 -18.64 0.86
CA GLN A 342 -5.98 -18.53 -0.16
C GLN A 342 -4.71 -19.31 0.20
N THR A 343 -4.46 -19.52 1.50
CA THR A 343 -3.35 -20.35 2.00
C THR A 343 -3.53 -21.81 1.58
N PRO A 344 -2.49 -22.48 1.05
CA PRO A 344 -2.55 -23.89 0.68
C PRO A 344 -3.03 -24.79 1.84
N GLU A 345 -3.88 -25.78 1.54
CA GLU A 345 -4.44 -26.70 2.54
C GLU A 345 -3.37 -27.47 3.33
N GLY A 346 -2.24 -27.81 2.69
CA GLY A 346 -1.09 -28.41 3.37
C GLY A 346 -0.51 -27.49 4.45
N ASP A 347 -0.33 -26.20 4.16
CA ASP A 347 0.21 -25.23 5.11
C ASP A 347 -0.75 -25.02 6.31
N LYS A 348 -2.07 -24.98 6.06
CA LYS A 348 -3.07 -24.90 7.15
C LYS A 348 -2.97 -26.08 8.10
N ARG A 349 -2.86 -27.29 7.53
CA ARG A 349 -2.71 -28.52 8.32
C ARG A 349 -1.42 -28.50 9.12
N GLU A 350 -0.31 -28.08 8.53
CA GLU A 350 0.97 -27.96 9.23
C GLU A 350 0.91 -26.93 10.38
N ILE A 351 0.28 -25.76 10.17
CA ILE A 351 0.09 -24.78 11.25
C ILE A 351 -0.65 -25.42 12.43
N VAL A 352 -1.70 -26.21 12.18
CA VAL A 352 -2.42 -26.91 13.25
C VAL A 352 -1.57 -28.03 13.86
N LEU A 353 -0.82 -28.80 13.06
CA LEU A 353 0.05 -29.87 13.55
C LEU A 353 1.26 -29.35 14.34
N SER A 354 1.64 -28.09 14.19
CA SER A 354 2.78 -27.51 14.92
C SER A 354 2.68 -27.69 16.44
N VAL A 355 1.46 -27.66 16.99
CA VAL A 355 1.24 -27.81 18.45
C VAL A 355 1.41 -29.26 18.92
N SER A 356 1.20 -30.26 18.05
CA SER A 356 1.35 -31.68 18.40
C SER A 356 2.80 -32.12 18.55
N LEU A 357 3.74 -31.35 18.00
CA LEU A 357 5.18 -31.59 18.14
C LEU A 357 5.72 -31.22 19.53
N CYS A 358 4.87 -30.69 20.42
CA CYS A 358 5.20 -30.21 21.76
C CYS A 358 4.41 -30.95 22.87
N PRO A 359 4.37 -32.29 22.98
CA PRO A 359 3.54 -32.97 23.96
C PRO A 359 3.88 -32.59 25.43
N PRO A 360 2.88 -32.46 26.33
CA PRO A 360 1.42 -32.55 26.10
C PRO A 360 0.81 -31.35 25.35
N GLY A 361 1.52 -30.22 25.28
CA GLY A 361 1.23 -29.07 24.42
C GLY A 361 2.25 -27.95 24.64
N PRO A 362 2.28 -26.91 23.79
CA PRO A 362 3.25 -25.82 23.93
C PRO A 362 2.90 -24.91 25.12
N HIS A 363 3.92 -24.41 25.80
CA HIS A 363 3.79 -23.41 26.85
C HIS A 363 3.48 -22.02 26.27
N ALA A 364 4.01 -21.72 25.09
CA ALA A 364 3.78 -20.44 24.41
C ALA A 364 3.72 -20.59 22.89
N LEU A 365 2.88 -19.76 22.27
CA LEU A 365 2.89 -19.49 20.84
C LEU A 365 3.44 -18.08 20.63
N LEU A 366 4.53 -17.95 19.88
CA LEU A 366 5.13 -16.65 19.57
C LEU A 366 4.68 -16.23 18.17
N LEU A 367 3.87 -15.17 18.10
CA LEU A 367 3.45 -14.56 16.85
C LEU A 367 4.54 -13.57 16.40
N VAL A 368 5.31 -13.95 15.39
CA VAL A 368 6.47 -13.20 14.91
C VAL A 368 6.04 -12.10 13.95
N ILE A 369 6.29 -10.85 14.33
CA ILE A 369 5.99 -9.63 13.56
C ILE A 369 7.28 -8.83 13.41
N ARG A 370 7.49 -8.21 12.26
CA ARG A 370 8.64 -7.33 12.00
C ARG A 370 8.27 -5.89 12.30
N VAL A 371 9.15 -5.15 12.98
CA VAL A 371 8.93 -3.73 13.29
C VAL A 371 9.39 -2.79 12.17
N ASP A 372 10.19 -3.29 11.23
CA ASP A 372 10.78 -2.50 10.14
C ASP A 372 9.88 -2.38 8.90
N VAL A 373 8.67 -2.93 8.98
CA VAL A 373 7.61 -2.87 7.97
C VAL A 373 6.28 -2.51 8.64
N PRO A 374 5.39 -1.77 7.96
CA PRO A 374 4.08 -1.42 8.51
C PRO A 374 3.20 -2.67 8.68
N PHE A 375 2.35 -2.67 9.70
CA PHE A 375 1.38 -3.73 9.97
C PHE A 375 -0.04 -3.28 9.64
N THR A 376 -0.58 -3.80 8.54
CA THR A 376 -1.81 -3.34 7.90
C THR A 376 -3.06 -4.10 8.37
N GLU A 377 -4.26 -3.55 8.08
CA GLU A 377 -5.53 -4.25 8.34
C GLU A 377 -5.66 -5.59 7.58
N THR A 378 -5.01 -5.73 6.42
CA THR A 378 -4.98 -7.00 5.69
C THR A 378 -4.18 -8.05 6.47
N GLU A 379 -3.05 -7.64 7.05
CA GLU A 379 -2.21 -8.51 7.88
C GLU A 379 -2.89 -8.86 9.20
N ARG A 380 -3.59 -7.91 9.83
CA ARG A 380 -4.44 -8.19 11.00
C ARG A 380 -5.47 -9.27 10.70
N ARG A 381 -6.18 -9.17 9.58
CA ARG A 381 -7.15 -10.18 9.14
C ARG A 381 -6.48 -11.53 8.91
N ALA A 382 -5.34 -11.55 8.23
CA ALA A 382 -4.58 -12.77 8.01
C ALA A 382 -4.18 -13.42 9.33
N VAL A 383 -3.59 -12.66 10.27
CA VAL A 383 -3.24 -13.15 11.61
C VAL A 383 -4.47 -13.72 12.32
N GLN A 384 -5.58 -12.99 12.33
CA GLN A 384 -6.82 -13.43 12.99
C GLN A 384 -7.26 -14.81 12.49
N VAL A 385 -7.47 -14.95 11.17
CA VAL A 385 -8.03 -16.19 10.62
C VAL A 385 -7.07 -17.38 10.70
N HIS A 386 -5.75 -17.15 10.67
CA HIS A 386 -4.76 -18.22 10.83
C HIS A 386 -4.64 -18.69 12.28
N LEU A 387 -4.71 -17.78 13.26
CA LEU A 387 -4.71 -18.16 14.67
C LEU A 387 -6.02 -18.86 15.05
N GLU A 388 -7.16 -18.45 14.48
CA GLU A 388 -8.46 -19.11 14.69
C GLU A 388 -8.49 -20.59 14.27
N LEU A 389 -7.55 -21.07 13.43
CA LEU A 389 -7.37 -22.51 13.16
C LEU A 389 -7.03 -23.31 14.42
N LEU A 390 -6.40 -22.66 15.40
CA LEU A 390 -6.05 -23.21 16.72
C LEU A 390 -7.13 -22.93 17.77
N GLY A 391 -8.29 -22.37 17.36
CA GLY A 391 -9.41 -22.06 18.25
C GLY A 391 -9.22 -20.80 19.08
N GLU A 392 -10.28 -20.36 19.76
CA GLU A 392 -10.31 -19.06 20.46
C GLU A 392 -9.30 -18.97 21.63
N ARG A 393 -8.97 -20.11 22.27
CA ARG A 393 -8.03 -20.15 23.40
C ARG A 393 -6.58 -19.88 23.00
N VAL A 394 -6.23 -19.91 21.71
CA VAL A 394 -4.85 -19.63 21.26
C VAL A 394 -4.36 -18.27 21.74
N TRP A 395 -5.27 -17.28 21.80
CA TRP A 395 -4.92 -15.92 22.18
C TRP A 395 -4.42 -15.87 23.63
N SER A 396 -4.94 -16.67 24.56
CA SER A 396 -4.47 -16.70 25.96
C SER A 396 -3.09 -17.33 26.15
N HIS A 397 -2.52 -17.95 25.12
CA HIS A 397 -1.17 -18.54 25.13
C HIS A 397 -0.23 -17.91 24.10
N THR A 398 -0.65 -16.80 23.48
CA THR A 398 0.13 -16.09 22.46
C THR A 398 0.86 -14.88 23.02
N ILE A 399 2.14 -14.71 22.65
CA ILE A 399 2.94 -13.50 22.85
C ILE A 399 3.33 -12.94 21.48
N VAL A 400 3.16 -11.64 21.28
CA VAL A 400 3.64 -10.97 20.05
C VAL A 400 5.16 -10.79 20.14
N LEU A 401 5.89 -11.46 19.26
CA LEU A 401 7.34 -11.40 19.18
C LEU A 401 7.77 -10.46 18.05
N PHE A 402 8.20 -9.27 18.42
CA PHE A 402 8.72 -8.28 17.50
C PHE A 402 10.18 -8.61 17.12
N THR A 403 10.46 -8.62 15.83
CA THR A 403 11.80 -8.84 15.25
C THR A 403 12.30 -7.58 14.57
N CYS A 404 13.60 -7.56 14.24
CA CYS A 404 14.29 -6.35 13.79
C CYS A 404 14.27 -5.25 14.86
N GLY A 405 14.43 -5.63 16.14
CA GLY A 405 14.44 -4.69 17.26
C GLY A 405 15.47 -3.57 17.14
N ASP A 406 16.57 -3.80 16.40
CA ASP A 406 17.56 -2.77 16.03
C ASP A 406 16.92 -1.58 15.30
N TRP A 407 15.82 -1.83 14.57
CA TRP A 407 15.08 -0.81 13.85
C TRP A 407 14.36 0.14 14.80
N LEU A 408 14.06 -0.22 16.05
CA LEU A 408 13.43 0.73 16.98
C LEU A 408 14.37 1.89 17.35
N GLY A 409 15.68 1.70 17.35
CA GLY A 409 16.62 2.71 17.83
C GLY A 409 16.31 3.10 19.28
N ASP A 410 16.15 4.40 19.56
CA ASP A 410 15.76 4.91 20.89
C ASP A 410 14.24 4.86 21.16
N THR A 411 13.45 4.41 20.19
CA THR A 411 12.00 4.29 20.29
C THR A 411 11.62 3.10 21.19
N SER A 412 10.68 3.29 22.11
CA SER A 412 10.12 2.16 22.86
C SER A 412 9.15 1.35 21.99
N ILE A 413 9.02 0.06 22.25
CA ILE A 413 8.10 -0.80 21.50
C ILE A 413 6.63 -0.35 21.67
N GLU A 414 6.26 0.20 22.83
CA GLU A 414 4.93 0.71 23.08
C GLU A 414 4.61 1.89 22.18
N GLN A 415 5.58 2.78 21.95
CA GLN A 415 5.39 3.89 21.02
C GLN A 415 5.22 3.38 19.59
N HIS A 416 5.97 2.36 19.17
CA HIS A 416 5.80 1.74 17.85
C HIS A 416 4.39 1.12 17.70
N ILE A 417 3.91 0.39 18.72
CA ILE A 417 2.57 -0.19 18.71
C ILE A 417 1.50 0.90 18.56
N GLU A 418 1.61 2.00 19.30
CA GLU A 418 0.64 3.09 19.24
C GLU A 418 0.69 3.87 17.92
N SER A 419 1.87 4.04 17.31
CA SER A 419 2.04 4.81 16.07
C SER A 419 1.72 4.03 14.78
N GLU A 420 1.87 2.71 14.75
CA GLU A 420 1.59 1.91 13.53
C GLU A 420 0.09 1.73 13.24
N GLY A 421 -0.78 2.11 14.18
CA GLY A 421 -2.23 2.17 13.98
C GLY A 421 -3.03 1.01 14.57
N GLU A 422 -4.35 1.06 14.37
CA GLU A 422 -5.34 0.21 15.05
C GLU A 422 -5.14 -1.29 14.79
N ALA A 423 -4.64 -1.66 13.61
CA ALA A 423 -4.41 -3.05 13.23
C ALA A 423 -3.40 -3.75 14.14
N LEU A 424 -2.25 -3.11 14.42
CA LEU A 424 -1.22 -3.67 15.30
C LEU A 424 -1.67 -3.62 16.76
N GLN A 425 -2.26 -2.50 17.19
CA GLN A 425 -2.83 -2.34 18.53
C GLN A 425 -3.83 -3.45 18.84
N TRP A 426 -4.73 -3.75 17.91
CA TRP A 426 -5.73 -4.81 18.06
C TRP A 426 -5.09 -6.19 18.31
N VAL A 427 -4.04 -6.56 17.57
CA VAL A 427 -3.37 -7.85 17.74
C VAL A 427 -2.70 -7.94 19.11
N VAL A 428 -2.00 -6.88 19.52
CA VAL A 428 -1.34 -6.82 20.83
C VAL A 428 -2.36 -6.84 21.97
N ASP A 429 -3.48 -6.13 21.82
CA ASP A 429 -4.55 -6.09 22.81
C ASP A 429 -5.31 -7.42 22.89
N LYS A 430 -5.53 -8.10 21.76
CA LYS A 430 -6.06 -9.48 21.73
C LYS A 430 -5.13 -10.47 22.42
N CYS A 431 -3.82 -10.26 22.30
CA CYS A 431 -2.83 -11.01 23.08
C CYS A 431 -2.73 -10.53 24.53
N GLY A 432 -3.64 -9.69 25.04
CA GLY A 432 -3.64 -9.25 26.43
C GLY A 432 -2.40 -8.42 26.81
N ASN A 433 -1.89 -7.61 25.86
CA ASN A 433 -0.69 -6.79 26.03
C ASN A 433 0.60 -7.58 26.32
N ARG A 434 0.69 -8.82 25.84
CA ARG A 434 1.92 -9.62 25.90
C ARG A 434 2.73 -9.45 24.63
N TYR A 435 3.88 -8.83 24.76
CA TYR A 435 4.85 -8.67 23.68
C TYR A 435 6.30 -8.68 24.17
N HIS A 436 7.20 -8.99 23.26
CA HIS A 436 8.64 -8.97 23.49
C HIS A 436 9.36 -8.58 22.20
N VAL A 437 10.54 -7.97 22.30
CA VAL A 437 11.36 -7.52 21.16
C VAL A 437 12.66 -8.31 21.15
N LEU A 438 12.97 -8.93 20.02
CA LEU A 438 14.28 -9.52 19.75
C LEU A 438 15.07 -8.66 18.75
N ASP A 439 16.27 -8.29 19.17
CA ASP A 439 17.28 -7.70 18.29
C ASP A 439 18.20 -8.82 17.80
N ASN A 440 17.87 -9.40 16.65
CA ASN A 440 18.59 -10.56 16.10
C ASN A 440 20.05 -10.25 15.68
N GLU A 441 20.47 -8.98 15.69
CA GLU A 441 21.87 -8.60 15.49
C GLU A 441 22.68 -8.60 16.80
N LYS A 442 22.00 -8.56 17.96
CA LYS A 442 22.64 -8.63 19.28
C LYS A 442 22.49 -10.03 19.88
N HIS A 443 23.61 -10.72 20.02
CA HIS A 443 23.68 -11.99 20.73
C HIS A 443 23.79 -11.79 22.25
N ASP A 444 22.88 -11.00 22.83
CA ASP A 444 22.78 -10.85 24.29
C ASP A 444 21.77 -11.86 24.85
N GLY A 445 22.26 -12.80 25.67
CA GLY A 445 21.42 -13.80 26.35
C GLY A 445 20.38 -13.20 27.31
N GLY A 446 20.51 -11.91 27.67
CA GLY A 446 19.54 -11.18 28.48
C GLY A 446 18.16 -11.07 27.83
N GLN A 447 18.09 -10.82 26.52
CA GLN A 447 16.80 -10.67 25.81
C GLN A 447 16.00 -11.98 25.85
N VAL A 448 16.68 -13.10 25.56
CA VAL A 448 16.06 -14.42 25.61
C VAL A 448 15.63 -14.77 27.03
N THR A 449 16.46 -14.47 28.03
CA THR A 449 16.09 -14.70 29.44
C THR A 449 14.82 -13.95 29.83
N GLU A 450 14.68 -12.68 29.44
CA GLU A 450 13.46 -11.90 29.69
C GLU A 450 12.23 -12.46 28.96
N LEU A 451 12.39 -12.94 27.72
CA LEU A 451 11.33 -13.62 26.98
C LEU A 451 10.84 -14.88 27.72
N LEU A 452 11.76 -15.70 28.23
CA LEU A 452 11.42 -16.92 28.95
C LEU A 452 10.69 -16.60 30.27
N GLU A 453 11.12 -15.56 31.00
CA GLU A 453 10.37 -15.08 32.18
C GLU A 453 8.95 -14.62 31.83
N LYS A 454 8.77 -13.91 30.71
CA LYS A 454 7.43 -13.49 30.23
C LYS A 454 6.55 -14.69 29.87
N ILE A 455 7.13 -15.78 29.36
CA ILE A 455 6.42 -17.03 29.10
C ILE A 455 6.00 -17.68 30.43
N GLU A 456 6.88 -17.75 31.42
CA GLU A 456 6.54 -18.29 32.75
C GLU A 456 5.41 -17.48 33.42
N GLU A 457 5.46 -16.15 33.33
CA GLU A 457 4.40 -15.24 33.82
C GLU A 457 3.05 -15.50 33.12
N MET A 458 3.08 -15.71 31.80
CA MET A 458 1.89 -16.05 31.02
C MET A 458 1.33 -17.43 31.39
N VAL A 459 2.19 -18.44 31.57
CA VAL A 459 1.75 -19.79 31.98
C VAL A 459 1.14 -19.75 33.38
N ALA A 460 1.70 -18.96 34.29
CA ALA A 460 1.13 -18.74 35.62
C ALA A 460 -0.27 -18.12 35.57
N LEU A 461 -0.49 -17.13 34.68
CA LEU A 461 -1.81 -16.53 34.43
C LEU A 461 -2.83 -17.55 33.90
N ASN A 462 -2.36 -18.58 33.20
CA ASN A 462 -3.19 -19.68 32.69
C ASN A 462 -3.25 -20.87 33.67
N SER A 463 -3.11 -20.62 34.98
CA SER A 463 -3.16 -21.63 36.04
C SER A 463 -2.12 -22.74 35.90
N GLY A 464 -0.98 -22.47 35.25
CA GLY A 464 0.06 -23.47 34.99
C GLY A 464 -0.22 -24.40 33.80
N HIS A 465 -1.30 -24.18 33.05
CA HIS A 465 -1.64 -25.03 31.91
C HIS A 465 -0.90 -24.60 30.63
N HIS A 466 -0.31 -25.58 29.96
CA HIS A 466 0.12 -25.46 28.57
C HIS A 466 -1.11 -25.29 27.66
N PHE A 467 -0.88 -24.85 26.42
CA PHE A 467 -1.92 -24.78 25.42
C PHE A 467 -2.38 -26.19 25.04
N ASP A 468 -3.62 -26.50 25.39
CA ASP A 468 -4.27 -27.78 25.07
C ASP A 468 -5.11 -27.62 23.80
N PHE A 469 -4.97 -28.55 22.88
CA PHE A 469 -5.66 -28.58 21.60
C PHE A 469 -6.21 -29.99 21.34
N ASP A 470 -7.36 -30.08 20.66
CA ASP A 470 -8.12 -31.33 20.51
C ASP A 470 -7.24 -32.48 19.96
N GLU A 471 -6.91 -33.42 20.85
CA GLU A 471 -6.05 -34.58 20.56
C GLU A 471 -6.68 -35.49 19.50
N ILE A 472 -8.01 -35.60 19.45
CA ILE A 472 -8.73 -36.38 18.43
C ILE A 472 -8.57 -35.72 17.07
N MET A 473 -8.68 -34.38 17.01
CA MET A 473 -8.45 -33.62 15.79
C MET A 473 -7.01 -33.75 15.30
N LEU A 474 -6.01 -33.62 16.19
CA LEU A 474 -4.59 -33.77 15.87
C LEU A 474 -4.26 -35.18 15.37
N SER A 475 -4.81 -36.22 15.99
CA SER A 475 -4.65 -37.61 15.56
C SER A 475 -5.20 -37.83 14.14
N LYS A 476 -6.41 -37.32 13.86
CA LYS A 476 -7.01 -37.36 12.51
C LYS A 476 -6.14 -36.65 11.46
N LEU A 477 -5.61 -35.47 11.79
CA LEU A 477 -4.74 -34.71 10.88
C LEU A 477 -3.39 -35.41 10.64
N THR A 478 -2.81 -36.01 11.67
CA THR A 478 -1.55 -36.76 11.58
C THR A 478 -1.70 -37.99 10.68
N GLU A 479 -2.78 -38.76 10.87
CA GLU A 479 -3.07 -39.91 10.01
C GLU A 479 -3.36 -39.48 8.56
N LYS A 480 -4.11 -38.37 8.38
CA LYS A 480 -4.32 -37.79 7.04
C LYS A 480 -3.00 -37.39 6.37
N LYS A 481 -2.05 -36.78 7.08
CA LYS A 481 -0.72 -36.43 6.54
C LYS A 481 0.08 -37.68 6.12
N LYS A 482 0.06 -38.75 6.94
CA LYS A 482 0.71 -40.03 6.58
C LYS A 482 0.13 -40.64 5.32
N GLU A 483 -1.21 -40.63 5.22
CA GLU A 483 -1.93 -41.12 4.05
C GLU A 483 -1.62 -40.29 2.78
N GLU A 484 -1.58 -38.96 2.89
CA GLU A 484 -1.19 -38.06 1.79
C GLU A 484 0.25 -38.36 1.31
N LYS A 485 1.19 -38.59 2.24
CA LYS A 485 2.57 -38.97 1.90
C LYS A 485 2.65 -40.32 1.19
N ARG A 486 1.88 -41.32 1.66
CA ARG A 486 1.77 -42.63 1.01
C ARG A 486 1.23 -42.52 -0.41
N ARG A 487 0.14 -41.75 -0.61
CA ARG A 487 -0.43 -41.50 -1.93
C ARG A 487 0.54 -40.75 -2.86
N ALA A 488 1.32 -39.82 -2.32
CA ALA A 488 2.33 -39.10 -3.10
C ALA A 488 3.42 -40.05 -3.62
N GLU A 489 3.90 -40.97 -2.77
CA GLU A 489 4.85 -42.02 -3.17
C GLU A 489 4.24 -42.95 -4.23
N GLU A 490 2.98 -43.35 -4.07
CA GLU A 490 2.25 -44.15 -5.06
C GLU A 490 2.08 -43.43 -6.40
N ARG A 491 1.72 -42.15 -6.38
CA ARG A 491 1.61 -41.31 -7.59
C ARG A 491 2.96 -41.21 -8.30
N LYS A 492 4.05 -40.97 -7.55
CA LYS A 492 5.41 -40.92 -8.07
C LYS A 492 5.81 -42.23 -8.75
N MET A 493 5.59 -43.36 -8.07
CA MET A 493 5.87 -44.69 -8.64
C MET A 493 5.02 -44.96 -9.89
N LYS A 494 3.75 -44.56 -9.91
CA LYS A 494 2.86 -44.73 -11.07
C LYS A 494 3.34 -43.93 -12.29
N VAL A 495 3.70 -42.67 -12.10
CA VAL A 495 4.23 -41.79 -13.18
C VAL A 495 5.56 -42.33 -13.70
N GLN A 496 6.46 -42.77 -12.81
CA GLN A 496 7.74 -43.35 -13.20
C GLN A 496 7.55 -44.66 -14.00
N LYS A 497 6.69 -45.58 -13.52
CA LYS A 497 6.39 -46.83 -14.23
C LYS A 497 5.75 -46.60 -15.59
N GLN A 498 4.87 -45.61 -15.73
CA GLN A 498 4.30 -45.21 -17.02
C GLN A 498 5.40 -44.75 -17.99
N ARG A 499 6.33 -43.92 -17.52
CA ARG A 499 7.47 -43.43 -18.31
C ARG A 499 8.41 -44.55 -18.74
N GLU A 500 8.75 -45.47 -17.84
CA GLU A 500 9.60 -46.64 -18.13
C GLU A 500 8.94 -47.60 -19.14
N THR A 501 7.63 -47.85 -18.99
CA THR A 501 6.87 -48.71 -19.92
C THR A 501 6.86 -48.12 -21.33
N LEU A 502 6.66 -46.80 -21.45
CA LEU A 502 6.70 -46.10 -22.74
C LEU A 502 8.08 -46.18 -23.40
N ARG A 503 9.13 -45.90 -22.63
CA ARG A 503 10.53 -45.95 -23.11
C ARG A 503 10.99 -47.35 -23.51
N SER A 504 10.36 -48.40 -22.96
CA SER A 504 10.66 -49.80 -23.27
C SER A 504 9.87 -50.37 -24.46
N SER A 505 8.90 -49.62 -25.00
CA SER A 505 8.09 -50.04 -26.14
C SER A 505 8.87 -49.98 -27.47
N ALA A 506 8.61 -50.92 -28.39
CA ALA A 506 9.42 -51.18 -29.59
C ALA A 506 9.53 -50.04 -30.62
N GLY A 507 8.82 -48.92 -30.43
CA GLY A 507 8.82 -47.75 -31.31
C GLY A 507 9.72 -46.59 -30.88
N GLY A 508 10.24 -46.60 -29.64
CA GLY A 508 10.96 -45.45 -29.06
C GLY A 508 10.08 -44.20 -28.88
N VAL A 509 10.58 -43.17 -28.18
CA VAL A 509 9.91 -41.87 -28.09
C VAL A 509 10.28 -41.05 -29.34
N PRO A 510 9.32 -40.57 -30.14
CA PRO A 510 9.61 -39.81 -31.35
C PRO A 510 10.23 -38.46 -31.00
N HIS A 511 11.38 -38.14 -31.61
CA HIS A 511 12.00 -36.82 -31.48
C HIS A 511 11.24 -35.80 -32.33
N ILE A 512 10.68 -34.77 -31.70
CA ILE A 512 9.91 -33.73 -32.39
C ILE A 512 10.81 -32.52 -32.61
N SER A 513 11.26 -32.32 -33.86
CA SER A 513 12.16 -31.20 -34.21
C SER A 513 11.46 -29.84 -34.25
N ASP A 514 10.14 -29.81 -34.45
CA ASP A 514 9.31 -28.59 -34.47
C ASP A 514 8.10 -28.78 -33.55
N MET A 515 8.16 -28.16 -32.37
CA MET A 515 7.17 -28.32 -31.30
C MET A 515 6.27 -27.08 -31.19
N ARG A 516 4.99 -27.28 -30.89
CA ARG A 516 3.97 -26.23 -30.82
C ARG A 516 3.21 -26.37 -29.50
N ILE A 517 3.26 -25.36 -28.66
CA ILE A 517 2.79 -25.40 -27.28
C ILE A 517 1.82 -24.24 -27.07
N VAL A 518 0.67 -24.50 -26.45
CA VAL A 518 -0.28 -23.47 -26.01
C VAL A 518 -0.23 -23.33 -24.48
N LEU A 519 -0.06 -22.12 -23.97
CA LEU A 519 -0.11 -21.82 -22.55
C LEU A 519 -1.51 -21.33 -22.16
N LEU A 520 -2.19 -22.10 -21.31
CA LEU A 520 -3.51 -21.82 -20.75
C LEU A 520 -3.46 -21.64 -19.23
N GLY A 521 -4.49 -21.04 -18.64
CA GLY A 521 -4.61 -20.86 -17.20
C GLY A 521 -5.05 -19.45 -16.81
N TYR A 522 -5.17 -19.19 -15.52
CA TYR A 522 -5.67 -17.92 -15.00
C TYR A 522 -4.70 -16.75 -15.24
N ARG A 523 -5.19 -15.51 -15.14
CA ARG A 523 -4.46 -14.27 -15.45
C ARG A 523 -3.09 -14.15 -14.79
N VAL A 524 -3.01 -14.51 -13.51
CA VAL A 524 -1.79 -14.41 -12.68
C VAL A 524 -1.08 -15.77 -12.53
N GLY A 525 -1.30 -16.70 -13.48
CA GLY A 525 -0.74 -18.06 -13.41
C GLY A 525 0.74 -18.17 -13.71
N GLY A 526 1.39 -17.11 -14.17
CA GLY A 526 2.81 -17.12 -14.55
C GLY A 526 3.07 -17.47 -16.02
N LYS A 527 2.05 -17.46 -16.89
CA LYS A 527 2.16 -17.84 -18.32
C LYS A 527 3.27 -17.10 -19.09
N SER A 528 3.44 -15.78 -18.90
CA SER A 528 4.52 -15.03 -19.56
C SER A 528 5.89 -15.55 -19.15
N SER A 529 6.11 -15.68 -17.84
CA SER A 529 7.38 -16.17 -17.28
C SER A 529 7.66 -17.60 -17.75
N SER A 530 6.69 -18.51 -17.71
CA SER A 530 6.84 -19.86 -18.25
C SER A 530 7.17 -19.86 -19.75
N GLY A 531 6.54 -18.99 -20.54
CA GLY A 531 6.84 -18.85 -21.97
C GLY A 531 8.28 -18.37 -22.22
N ASN A 532 8.76 -17.40 -21.43
CA ASN A 532 10.13 -16.91 -21.50
C ASN A 532 11.15 -17.98 -21.08
N THR A 533 10.85 -18.75 -20.03
CA THR A 533 11.68 -19.89 -19.58
C THR A 533 11.76 -20.97 -20.67
N ILE A 534 10.64 -21.36 -21.28
CA ILE A 534 10.60 -22.36 -22.37
C ILE A 534 11.40 -21.90 -23.59
N LEU A 535 11.34 -20.61 -23.93
CA LEU A 535 12.10 -20.03 -25.06
C LEU A 535 13.56 -19.67 -24.71
N GLY A 536 13.93 -19.71 -23.43
CA GLY A 536 15.26 -19.32 -22.95
C GLY A 536 15.59 -17.83 -23.09
N ARG A 537 14.59 -16.96 -23.34
CA ARG A 537 14.76 -15.52 -23.53
C ARG A 537 13.48 -14.74 -23.24
N GLN A 538 13.62 -13.44 -22.95
CA GLN A 538 12.51 -12.54 -22.65
C GLN A 538 11.76 -12.13 -23.94
N GLU A 539 10.61 -12.74 -24.19
CA GLU A 539 9.80 -12.56 -25.43
C GLU A 539 8.34 -12.16 -25.16
N PHE A 540 7.84 -12.54 -23.99
CA PHE A 540 6.53 -12.17 -23.48
C PHE A 540 6.70 -11.12 -22.39
N GLY A 541 6.08 -9.94 -22.57
CA GLY A 541 5.98 -8.95 -21.50
C GLY A 541 5.29 -9.55 -20.27
N THR A 542 5.87 -9.34 -19.09
CA THR A 542 5.30 -9.75 -17.80
C THR A 542 4.39 -8.67 -17.21
N SER A 543 4.51 -7.43 -17.66
CA SER A 543 3.61 -6.32 -17.35
C SER A 543 2.45 -6.21 -18.36
N GLY A 544 1.21 -6.41 -17.90
CA GLY A 544 -0.02 -6.12 -18.67
C GLY A 544 -0.93 -7.32 -18.97
N ARG A 545 -2.22 -7.04 -19.19
CA ARG A 545 -3.22 -8.03 -19.60
C ARG A 545 -2.93 -8.48 -21.05
N THR A 546 -2.82 -9.78 -21.26
CA THR A 546 -2.87 -10.37 -22.61
C THR A 546 -4.33 -10.46 -23.04
N ALA A 547 -4.77 -9.51 -23.87
CA ALA A 547 -6.14 -9.44 -24.40
C ALA A 547 -6.32 -10.24 -25.71
N GLU A 548 -5.23 -10.62 -26.36
CA GLU A 548 -5.18 -11.39 -27.61
C GLU A 548 -4.08 -12.45 -27.52
N CYS A 549 -4.23 -13.56 -28.24
CA CYS A 549 -3.22 -14.61 -28.27
C CYS A 549 -1.89 -14.09 -28.83
N VAL A 550 -0.81 -14.34 -28.11
CA VAL A 550 0.54 -13.94 -28.53
C VAL A 550 1.32 -15.18 -28.94
N LYS A 551 1.74 -15.25 -30.20
CA LYS A 551 2.61 -16.29 -30.74
C LYS A 551 4.07 -15.82 -30.72
N ARG A 552 4.98 -16.67 -30.23
CA ARG A 552 6.43 -16.47 -30.27
C ARG A 552 7.12 -17.78 -30.67
N GLU A 553 8.26 -17.66 -31.31
CA GLU A 553 9.05 -18.79 -31.79
C GLU A 553 10.51 -18.64 -31.35
N GLY A 554 11.17 -19.75 -31.05
CA GLY A 554 12.57 -19.79 -30.64
C GLY A 554 13.18 -21.17 -30.85
N GLU A 555 14.45 -21.31 -30.50
CA GLU A 555 15.16 -22.59 -30.52
C GLU A 555 15.70 -22.87 -29.12
N THR A 556 15.28 -24.00 -28.55
CA THR A 556 15.68 -24.44 -27.20
C THR A 556 15.95 -25.93 -27.23
N ALA A 557 17.03 -26.38 -26.58
CA ALA A 557 17.40 -27.81 -26.50
C ALA A 557 17.43 -28.53 -27.86
N GLY A 558 17.89 -27.84 -28.92
CA GLY A 558 18.01 -28.37 -30.29
C GLY A 558 16.68 -28.54 -31.04
N ARG A 559 15.59 -27.97 -30.53
CA ARG A 559 14.23 -28.04 -31.11
C ARG A 559 13.74 -26.64 -31.47
N ARG A 560 13.02 -26.52 -32.58
CA ARG A 560 12.25 -25.30 -32.89
C ARG A 560 10.98 -25.33 -32.06
N ILE A 561 10.72 -24.30 -31.27
CA ILE A 561 9.58 -24.23 -30.37
C ILE A 561 8.72 -23.02 -30.73
N THR A 562 7.45 -23.27 -30.99
CA THR A 562 6.40 -22.27 -31.06
C THR A 562 5.63 -22.28 -29.75
N VAL A 563 5.55 -21.12 -29.08
CA VAL A 563 4.73 -20.92 -27.88
C VAL A 563 3.63 -19.92 -28.20
N VAL A 564 2.37 -20.35 -28.03
CA VAL A 564 1.19 -19.48 -28.10
C VAL A 564 0.66 -19.26 -26.69
N LYS A 565 0.66 -18.01 -26.24
CA LYS A 565 0.08 -17.61 -24.97
C LYS A 565 -1.36 -17.14 -25.18
N ALA A 566 -2.33 -17.86 -24.61
CA ALA A 566 -3.72 -17.42 -24.60
C ALA A 566 -3.99 -16.37 -23.50
N PRO A 567 -5.08 -15.58 -23.61
CA PRO A 567 -5.58 -14.77 -22.51
C PRO A 567 -5.86 -15.62 -21.26
N GLY A 568 -5.70 -15.01 -20.08
CA GLY A 568 -6.08 -15.67 -18.83
C GLY A 568 -7.51 -15.38 -18.44
N TRP A 569 -8.21 -16.39 -17.93
CA TRP A 569 -9.48 -16.21 -17.23
C TRP A 569 -9.25 -15.84 -15.76
N TRP A 570 -10.31 -15.36 -15.09
CA TRP A 570 -10.30 -15.18 -13.64
C TRP A 570 -10.48 -16.53 -12.97
N ALA A 571 -9.68 -16.81 -11.93
CA ALA A 571 -9.64 -18.15 -11.34
C ALA A 571 -10.98 -18.57 -10.70
N SER A 572 -11.83 -17.61 -10.31
CA SER A 572 -13.17 -17.87 -9.76
C SER A 572 -14.30 -17.74 -10.77
N TYR A 573 -14.03 -17.42 -12.04
CA TYR A 573 -15.07 -17.16 -13.03
C TYR A 573 -15.32 -18.39 -13.89
N THR A 574 -16.60 -18.76 -14.01
CA THR A 574 -17.08 -19.75 -14.99
C THR A 574 -16.93 -19.22 -16.42
N VAL A 575 -17.16 -20.08 -17.41
CA VAL A 575 -17.20 -19.64 -18.81
C VAL A 575 -18.30 -18.60 -19.00
N GLU A 576 -19.47 -18.75 -18.36
CA GLU A 576 -20.56 -17.77 -18.44
C GLU A 576 -20.13 -16.35 -18.03
N GLN A 577 -19.32 -16.25 -16.98
CA GLN A 577 -18.82 -14.98 -16.43
C GLN A 577 -17.60 -14.43 -17.18
N THR A 578 -16.99 -15.21 -18.05
CA THR A 578 -15.79 -14.83 -18.80
C THR A 578 -16.17 -13.99 -20.03
N PRO A 579 -15.48 -12.88 -20.34
CA PRO A 579 -15.81 -12.07 -21.51
C PRO A 579 -15.76 -12.88 -22.82
N GLU A 580 -16.74 -12.70 -23.72
CA GLU A 580 -16.84 -13.41 -25.01
C GLU A 580 -15.58 -13.29 -25.88
N ARG A 581 -14.87 -12.16 -25.79
CA ARG A 581 -13.59 -11.98 -26.47
C ARG A 581 -12.53 -12.95 -25.94
N ASP A 582 -12.42 -13.08 -24.62
CA ASP A 582 -11.45 -13.99 -24.00
C ASP A 582 -11.80 -15.44 -24.35
N LYS A 583 -13.09 -15.83 -24.37
CA LYS A 583 -13.54 -17.16 -24.83
C LYS A 583 -13.11 -17.44 -26.26
N ARG A 584 -13.38 -16.50 -27.18
CA ARG A 584 -13.01 -16.63 -28.59
C ARG A 584 -11.50 -16.74 -28.76
N GLU A 585 -10.72 -15.93 -28.06
CA GLU A 585 -9.26 -16.00 -28.08
C GLU A 585 -8.72 -17.34 -27.54
N ILE A 586 -9.29 -17.87 -26.44
CA ILE A 586 -8.91 -19.19 -25.92
C ILE A 586 -9.13 -20.26 -26.99
N VAL A 587 -10.26 -20.25 -27.69
CA VAL A 587 -10.53 -21.17 -28.80
C VAL A 587 -9.57 -20.93 -29.98
N LEU A 588 -9.30 -19.67 -30.34
CA LEU A 588 -8.39 -19.31 -31.43
C LEU A 588 -6.93 -19.71 -31.15
N SER A 589 -6.52 -19.76 -29.88
CA SER A 589 -5.13 -20.09 -29.49
C SER A 589 -4.63 -21.41 -30.09
N VAL A 590 -5.52 -22.40 -30.19
CA VAL A 590 -5.26 -23.71 -30.80
C VAL A 590 -5.03 -23.60 -32.31
N SER A 591 -5.84 -22.78 -32.99
CA SER A 591 -5.78 -22.56 -34.44
C SER A 591 -4.50 -21.83 -34.89
N LEU A 592 -3.81 -21.15 -33.98
CA LEU A 592 -2.54 -20.48 -34.27
C LEU A 592 -1.33 -21.43 -34.37
N CYS A 593 -1.56 -22.74 -34.20
CA CYS A 593 -0.54 -23.79 -34.24
C CYS A 593 -0.78 -24.85 -35.34
N PRO A 594 -0.93 -24.55 -36.64
CA PRO A 594 -1.29 -25.55 -37.65
C PRO A 594 -0.24 -26.69 -37.79
N PRO A 595 -0.65 -27.97 -37.99
CA PRO A 595 -2.04 -28.47 -38.06
C PRO A 595 -2.78 -28.55 -36.70
N GLY A 596 -2.05 -28.43 -35.60
CA GLY A 596 -2.54 -28.29 -34.23
C GLY A 596 -1.37 -28.28 -33.23
N PRO A 597 -1.57 -27.84 -31.98
CA PRO A 597 -0.55 -27.87 -30.94
C PRO A 597 -0.21 -29.30 -30.52
N HIS A 598 1.04 -29.53 -30.16
CA HIS A 598 1.52 -30.80 -29.60
C HIS A 598 1.14 -30.97 -28.13
N ALA A 599 1.08 -29.85 -27.40
CA ALA A 599 0.71 -29.83 -25.99
C ALA A 599 -0.02 -28.54 -25.60
N LEU A 600 -0.95 -28.65 -24.67
CA LEU A 600 -1.43 -27.53 -23.87
C LEU A 600 -0.82 -27.61 -22.48
N LEU A 601 -0.26 -26.51 -22.00
CA LEU A 601 0.25 -26.39 -20.64
C LEU A 601 -0.75 -25.58 -19.82
N LEU A 602 -1.41 -26.24 -18.86
CA LEU A 602 -2.27 -25.58 -17.90
C LEU A 602 -1.41 -25.05 -16.75
N VAL A 603 -1.20 -23.73 -16.71
CA VAL A 603 -0.26 -23.10 -15.79
C VAL A 603 -0.92 -22.80 -14.44
N ILE A 604 -0.39 -23.39 -13.37
CA ILE A 604 -0.88 -23.27 -11.98
C ILE A 604 0.29 -22.91 -11.05
N ARG A 605 0.14 -21.94 -10.15
CA ARG A 605 1.16 -21.59 -9.14
C ARG A 605 1.02 -22.48 -7.92
N VAL A 606 2.13 -22.97 -7.39
CA VAL A 606 2.15 -23.82 -6.17
C VAL A 606 1.88 -23.04 -4.86
N VAL A 607 1.91 -21.71 -4.91
CA VAL A 607 1.83 -20.84 -3.72
C VAL A 607 0.42 -20.43 -3.33
N VAL A 608 -0.60 -20.84 -4.09
CA VAL A 608 -2.01 -20.49 -3.83
C VAL A 608 -2.86 -21.75 -3.79
N SER A 609 -3.86 -21.79 -2.89
CA SER A 609 -4.81 -22.88 -2.82
C SER A 609 -5.63 -23.03 -4.12
N PHE A 610 -5.71 -24.26 -4.64
CA PHE A 610 -6.51 -24.59 -5.82
C PHE A 610 -7.90 -25.08 -5.39
N THR A 611 -8.87 -24.18 -5.41
CA THR A 611 -10.21 -24.43 -4.83
C THR A 611 -11.16 -25.16 -5.79
N GLU A 612 -12.28 -25.64 -5.27
CA GLU A 612 -13.35 -26.25 -6.07
C GLU A 612 -13.92 -25.29 -7.13
N THR A 613 -14.01 -24.00 -6.80
CA THR A 613 -14.38 -22.94 -7.76
C THR A 613 -13.37 -22.86 -8.90
N TRP A 614 -12.07 -22.99 -8.60
CA TRP A 614 -11.02 -22.96 -9.62
C TRP A 614 -11.05 -24.22 -10.49
N ARG A 615 -11.30 -25.39 -9.89
CA ARG A 615 -11.52 -26.65 -10.63
C ARG A 615 -12.65 -26.48 -11.63
N ARG A 616 -13.80 -25.96 -11.21
CA ARG A 616 -14.95 -25.72 -12.09
C ARG A 616 -14.61 -24.76 -13.22
N ALA A 617 -13.94 -23.65 -12.92
CA ALA A 617 -13.49 -22.70 -13.93
C ALA A 617 -12.55 -23.36 -14.95
N VAL A 618 -11.54 -24.11 -14.49
CA VAL A 618 -10.62 -24.85 -15.37
C VAL A 618 -11.38 -25.85 -16.23
N GLN A 619 -12.28 -26.62 -15.64
CA GLN A 619 -13.07 -27.62 -16.35
C GLN A 619 -13.84 -26.98 -17.53
N GLU A 620 -14.66 -25.98 -17.26
CA GLU A 620 -15.51 -25.36 -18.29
C GLU A 620 -14.67 -24.69 -19.39
N HIS A 621 -13.54 -24.04 -19.04
CA HIS A 621 -12.69 -23.37 -20.03
C HIS A 621 -11.93 -24.35 -20.92
N LEU A 622 -11.47 -25.48 -20.38
CA LEU A 622 -10.81 -26.51 -21.19
C LEU A 622 -11.84 -27.21 -22.10
N GLU A 623 -13.05 -27.46 -21.61
CA GLU A 623 -14.13 -28.08 -22.38
C GLU A 623 -14.55 -27.26 -23.62
N LEU A 624 -14.28 -25.95 -23.68
CA LEU A 624 -14.42 -25.14 -24.91
C LEU A 624 -13.57 -25.66 -26.08
N LEU A 625 -12.46 -26.34 -25.79
CA LEU A 625 -11.53 -26.91 -26.77
C LEU A 625 -11.87 -28.36 -27.15
N GLY A 626 -12.97 -28.90 -26.62
CA GLY A 626 -13.44 -30.27 -26.86
C GLY A 626 -12.92 -31.29 -25.85
N GLU A 627 -13.59 -32.44 -25.75
CA GLU A 627 -13.30 -33.46 -24.72
C GLU A 627 -11.87 -34.04 -24.80
N ARG A 628 -11.28 -34.08 -26.00
CA ARG A 628 -9.92 -34.60 -26.21
C ARG A 628 -8.83 -33.67 -25.69
N VAL A 629 -9.14 -32.45 -25.24
CA VAL A 629 -8.18 -31.50 -24.66
C VAL A 629 -7.39 -32.10 -23.49
N TRP A 630 -8.07 -32.89 -22.65
CA TRP A 630 -7.49 -33.50 -21.46
C TRP A 630 -6.39 -34.49 -21.82
N SER A 631 -6.48 -35.17 -22.97
CA SER A 631 -5.44 -36.07 -23.47
C SER A 631 -4.20 -35.35 -24.03
N HIS A 632 -4.25 -34.04 -24.24
CA HIS A 632 -3.13 -33.23 -24.74
C HIS A 632 -2.64 -32.18 -23.72
N THR A 633 -3.14 -32.24 -22.47
CA THR A 633 -2.83 -31.25 -21.44
C THR A 633 -1.84 -31.80 -20.40
N ILE A 634 -0.81 -31.00 -20.11
CA ILE A 634 0.11 -31.19 -18.98
C ILE A 634 -0.13 -30.06 -17.99
N VAL A 635 -0.24 -30.40 -16.70
CA VAL A 635 -0.31 -29.39 -15.63
C VAL A 635 1.09 -28.83 -15.37
N LEU A 636 1.29 -27.54 -15.64
CA LEU A 636 2.57 -26.87 -15.45
C LEU A 636 2.54 -26.07 -14.15
N PHE A 637 3.23 -26.58 -13.14
CA PHE A 637 3.38 -25.90 -11.86
C PHE A 637 4.48 -24.85 -11.93
N THR A 638 4.17 -23.62 -11.52
CA THR A 638 5.11 -22.49 -11.46
C THR A 638 5.40 -22.08 -10.03
N CYS A 639 6.51 -21.36 -9.84
CA CYS A 639 7.10 -21.07 -8.54
C CYS A 639 7.58 -22.35 -7.83
N GLY A 640 8.21 -23.29 -8.56
CA GLY A 640 8.69 -24.56 -8.00
C GLY A 640 9.72 -24.39 -6.87
N ASP A 641 10.49 -23.31 -6.90
CA ASP A 641 11.37 -22.84 -5.82
C ASP A 641 10.64 -22.71 -4.47
N CYS A 642 9.36 -22.32 -4.52
CA CYS A 642 8.53 -22.18 -3.34
C CYS A 642 8.09 -23.53 -2.75
N LEU A 643 8.37 -24.68 -3.36
CA LEU A 643 8.05 -25.98 -2.76
C LEU A 643 9.01 -26.36 -1.61
N GLY A 644 10.22 -25.77 -1.56
CA GLY A 644 11.23 -26.14 -0.55
C GLY A 644 11.57 -27.63 -0.63
N ASP A 645 11.52 -28.33 0.51
CA ASP A 645 11.77 -29.77 0.60
C ASP A 645 10.54 -30.64 0.24
N THR A 646 9.37 -30.03 -0.02
CA THR A 646 8.16 -30.74 -0.39
C THR A 646 8.21 -31.17 -1.86
N SER A 647 8.02 -32.46 -2.13
CA SER A 647 7.88 -32.94 -3.51
C SER A 647 6.60 -32.44 -4.18
N ILE A 648 6.59 -32.36 -5.51
CA ILE A 648 5.37 -31.93 -6.23
C ILE A 648 4.20 -32.90 -6.01
N GLU A 649 4.47 -34.20 -5.86
CA GLU A 649 3.46 -35.20 -5.57
C GLU A 649 2.83 -34.95 -4.19
N GLN A 650 3.64 -34.63 -3.18
CA GLN A 650 3.12 -34.23 -1.87
C GLN A 650 2.30 -32.94 -1.96
N HIS A 651 2.72 -31.97 -2.76
CA HIS A 651 1.93 -30.75 -2.98
C HIS A 651 0.57 -31.04 -3.64
N ILE A 652 0.52 -31.94 -4.62
CA ILE A 652 -0.72 -32.35 -5.29
C ILE A 652 -1.66 -33.06 -4.30
N GLU A 653 -1.14 -34.04 -3.55
CA GLU A 653 -1.93 -34.79 -2.56
C GLU A 653 -2.41 -33.87 -1.43
N SER A 654 -1.56 -32.96 -0.96
CA SER A 654 -1.93 -32.04 0.12
C SER A 654 -2.80 -30.87 -0.32
N GLY A 655 -2.82 -30.53 -1.62
CA GLY A 655 -3.53 -29.38 -2.20
C GLY A 655 -5.04 -29.53 -2.33
N GLY A 656 -5.61 -30.67 -1.91
CA GLY A 656 -7.05 -30.91 -1.88
C GLY A 656 -7.60 -31.64 -3.12
N GLU A 657 -8.85 -32.11 -3.03
CA GLU A 657 -9.48 -32.96 -4.04
C GLU A 657 -9.59 -32.27 -5.42
N ALA A 658 -9.82 -30.97 -5.43
CA ALA A 658 -9.89 -30.15 -6.64
C ALA A 658 -8.59 -30.20 -7.46
N LEU A 659 -7.43 -30.08 -6.81
CA LEU A 659 -6.14 -30.14 -7.48
C LEU A 659 -5.81 -31.56 -7.95
N GLN A 660 -6.04 -32.54 -7.08
CA GLN A 660 -5.85 -33.97 -7.39
C GLN A 660 -6.67 -34.34 -8.65
N TRP A 661 -7.94 -33.93 -8.70
CA TRP A 661 -8.83 -34.18 -9.81
C TRP A 661 -8.31 -33.62 -11.14
N VAL A 662 -7.81 -32.37 -11.17
CA VAL A 662 -7.29 -31.78 -12.42
C VAL A 662 -6.06 -32.54 -12.90
N VAL A 663 -5.15 -32.89 -12.00
CA VAL A 663 -3.94 -33.66 -12.36
C VAL A 663 -4.31 -35.05 -12.86
N GLU A 664 -5.28 -35.71 -12.23
CA GLU A 664 -5.77 -37.03 -12.64
C GLU A 664 -6.51 -37.00 -13.97
N LYS A 665 -7.32 -35.97 -14.22
CA LYS A 665 -7.97 -35.73 -15.52
C LYS A 665 -6.97 -35.52 -16.64
N CYS A 666 -5.85 -34.87 -16.34
CA CYS A 666 -4.69 -34.76 -17.25
C CYS A 666 -3.83 -36.04 -17.31
N GLY A 667 -4.32 -37.19 -16.81
CA GLY A 667 -3.63 -38.47 -16.90
C GLY A 667 -2.38 -38.58 -16.00
N ASN A 668 -2.32 -37.82 -14.90
CA ASN A 668 -1.13 -37.69 -14.04
C ASN A 668 0.09 -37.07 -14.73
N ARG A 669 -0.13 -36.24 -15.76
CA ARG A 669 0.95 -35.51 -16.43
C ARG A 669 1.09 -34.13 -15.83
N TYR A 670 2.24 -33.90 -15.20
CA TYR A 670 2.61 -32.62 -14.64
C TYR A 670 4.12 -32.37 -14.76
N HIS A 671 4.48 -31.10 -14.67
CA HIS A 671 5.87 -30.65 -14.67
C HIS A 671 6.00 -29.39 -13.81
N VAL A 672 7.17 -29.17 -13.23
CA VAL A 672 7.43 -28.03 -12.34
C VAL A 672 8.52 -27.17 -12.97
N LEU A 673 8.27 -25.86 -13.07
CA LEU A 673 9.29 -24.89 -13.42
C LEU A 673 9.68 -24.05 -12.21
N ASP A 674 10.98 -24.06 -11.93
CA ASP A 674 11.63 -23.11 -11.04
C ASP A 674 12.05 -21.92 -11.90
N ASN A 675 11.33 -20.80 -11.78
CA ASN A 675 11.60 -19.63 -12.60
C ASN A 675 12.82 -18.82 -12.13
N GLU A 676 13.43 -19.17 -10.99
CA GLU A 676 14.68 -18.56 -10.50
C GLU A 676 15.92 -19.31 -11.01
N LYS A 677 15.80 -20.61 -11.31
CA LYS A 677 16.85 -21.40 -11.92
C LYS A 677 16.72 -21.42 -13.44
N HIS A 678 17.58 -20.68 -14.11
CA HIS A 678 17.78 -20.79 -15.56
C HIS A 678 18.61 -22.02 -15.94
N ASP A 679 18.27 -23.19 -15.39
CA ASP A 679 18.84 -24.45 -15.87
C ASP A 679 18.04 -24.91 -17.10
N GLY A 680 18.74 -25.24 -18.19
CA GLY A 680 18.10 -25.78 -19.39
C GLY A 680 17.57 -27.21 -19.20
N GLY A 681 17.82 -27.82 -18.04
CA GLY A 681 17.47 -29.20 -17.74
C GLY A 681 15.96 -29.37 -17.52
N GLN A 682 15.34 -28.48 -16.76
CA GLN A 682 13.89 -28.50 -16.53
C GLN A 682 13.10 -28.39 -17.84
N VAL A 683 13.48 -27.44 -18.70
CA VAL A 683 12.83 -27.27 -20.01
C VAL A 683 13.06 -28.50 -20.89
N THR A 684 14.26 -29.08 -20.89
CA THR A 684 14.54 -30.31 -21.65
C THR A 684 13.65 -31.46 -21.19
N GLU A 685 13.49 -31.67 -19.88
CA GLU A 685 12.60 -32.70 -19.32
C GLU A 685 11.12 -32.45 -19.67
N LEU A 686 10.68 -31.19 -19.67
CA LEU A 686 9.33 -30.82 -20.12
C LEU A 686 9.10 -31.20 -21.59
N LEU A 687 10.07 -30.92 -22.46
CA LEU A 687 9.97 -31.25 -23.88
C LEU A 687 9.95 -32.77 -24.11
N GLU A 688 10.77 -33.54 -23.38
CA GLU A 688 10.70 -35.01 -23.39
C GLU A 688 9.32 -35.52 -22.95
N LYS A 689 8.73 -34.95 -21.90
CA LYS A 689 7.37 -35.30 -21.44
C LYS A 689 6.30 -35.01 -22.50
N ILE A 690 6.47 -33.95 -23.28
CA ILE A 690 5.58 -33.64 -24.41
C ILE A 690 5.74 -34.69 -25.52
N GLU A 691 6.96 -35.09 -25.86
CA GLU A 691 7.22 -36.15 -26.85
C GLU A 691 6.61 -37.49 -26.41
N GLU A 692 6.78 -37.85 -25.13
CA GLU A 692 6.17 -39.04 -24.50
C GLU A 692 4.63 -38.98 -24.60
N MET A 693 4.02 -37.81 -24.34
CA MET A 693 2.56 -37.63 -24.46
C MET A 693 2.08 -37.76 -25.91
N VAL A 694 2.78 -37.16 -26.88
CA VAL A 694 2.40 -37.22 -28.30
C VAL A 694 2.50 -38.66 -28.82
N ALA A 695 3.49 -39.43 -28.35
CA ALA A 695 3.62 -40.85 -28.67
C ALA A 695 2.42 -41.67 -28.19
N VAL A 696 1.96 -41.44 -26.96
CA VAL A 696 0.75 -42.09 -26.39
C VAL A 696 -0.49 -41.78 -27.21
N ASN A 697 -0.59 -40.55 -27.74
CA ASN A 697 -1.73 -40.11 -28.55
C ASN A 697 -1.63 -40.51 -30.03
N SER A 698 -0.77 -41.48 -30.38
CA SER A 698 -0.58 -41.99 -31.74
C SER A 698 -0.16 -40.90 -32.77
N GLY A 699 0.47 -39.82 -32.32
CA GLY A 699 0.90 -38.72 -33.20
C GLY A 699 -0.24 -37.85 -33.73
N GLU A 700 -1.48 -38.00 -33.24
CA GLU A 700 -2.59 -37.13 -33.65
C GLU A 700 -2.38 -35.70 -33.13
N HIS A 701 -2.38 -34.73 -34.05
CA HIS A 701 -2.22 -33.30 -33.74
C HIS A 701 -3.56 -32.55 -33.67
N SER A 702 -4.67 -33.22 -34.00
CA SER A 702 -6.00 -32.62 -34.10
C SER A 702 -6.90 -33.07 -32.96
N PHE A 703 -7.45 -32.09 -32.23
CA PHE A 703 -8.68 -32.29 -31.46
C PHE A 703 -9.77 -32.67 -32.48
N GLY A 704 -10.07 -33.96 -32.61
CA GLY A 704 -11.16 -34.42 -33.46
C GLY A 704 -12.44 -33.68 -33.06
N ASP A 705 -13.12 -33.14 -34.08
CA ASP A 705 -14.29 -32.25 -34.08
C ASP A 705 -14.00 -30.74 -34.02
N ARG A 706 -14.70 -29.99 -34.88
CA ARG A 706 -14.65 -28.52 -34.92
C ARG A 706 -14.90 -27.99 -33.49
N PRO A 707 -14.22 -26.90 -33.06
CA PRO A 707 -14.53 -26.23 -31.81
C PRO A 707 -16.05 -26.03 -31.71
N ASN A 708 -16.63 -26.21 -30.52
CA ASN A 708 -18.07 -26.18 -30.35
C ASN A 708 -18.61 -24.74 -30.47
N PHE A 709 -18.68 -24.23 -31.70
CA PHE A 709 -19.14 -22.88 -32.00
C PHE A 709 -20.65 -22.69 -31.71
N SER A 710 -21.41 -23.77 -31.50
CA SER A 710 -22.85 -23.69 -31.18
C SER A 710 -23.15 -23.16 -29.77
N ALA A 711 -22.13 -23.02 -28.92
CA ALA A 711 -22.26 -22.37 -27.61
C ALA A 711 -22.10 -20.83 -27.68
N ILE A 712 -21.81 -20.28 -28.86
CA ILE A 712 -21.64 -18.84 -29.10
C ILE A 712 -22.85 -18.37 -29.93
N PRO A 713 -23.73 -17.50 -29.43
CA PRO A 713 -24.82 -16.95 -30.23
C PRO A 713 -24.26 -16.22 -31.45
N ASP A 714 -24.78 -16.55 -32.64
CA ASP A 714 -24.45 -15.87 -33.89
C ASP A 714 -24.90 -14.40 -33.80
N ASP A 715 -23.93 -13.50 -33.63
CA ASP A 715 -24.15 -12.07 -33.87
C ASP A 715 -23.84 -11.79 -35.34
N HIS A 716 -24.90 -11.66 -36.13
CA HIS A 716 -24.88 -11.18 -37.50
C HIS A 716 -24.40 -9.73 -37.56
N SER A 717 -23.08 -9.52 -37.51
CA SER A 717 -22.43 -8.31 -38.00
C SER A 717 -20.92 -8.52 -38.22
N ARG A 718 -20.55 -9.44 -39.12
CA ARG A 718 -19.20 -9.43 -39.71
C ARG A 718 -19.26 -9.56 -41.22
N ASP A 719 -18.69 -8.54 -41.84
CA ASP A 719 -18.49 -8.37 -43.28
C ASP A 719 -17.45 -9.38 -43.79
N ASP A 720 -17.88 -10.26 -44.69
CA ASP A 720 -17.13 -11.37 -45.29
C ASP A 720 -16.20 -10.88 -46.42
N SER A 721 -15.29 -9.93 -46.15
CA SER A 721 -14.42 -9.35 -47.20
C SER A 721 -12.90 -9.39 -46.96
N ALA A 722 -12.41 -10.04 -45.90
CA ALA A 722 -10.98 -10.02 -45.56
C ALA A 722 -10.22 -11.37 -45.63
N TYR A 723 -10.78 -12.41 -46.25
CA TYR A 723 -10.06 -13.69 -46.49
C TYR A 723 -10.24 -14.18 -47.93
N GLY A 724 -9.60 -13.48 -48.86
CA GLY A 724 -9.55 -13.91 -50.25
C GLY A 724 -8.60 -13.05 -51.08
N SER A 725 -7.29 -13.36 -51.03
CA SER A 725 -6.32 -13.17 -52.11
C SER A 725 -4.92 -12.91 -51.54
N ALA A 726 -4.13 -13.98 -51.41
CA ALA A 726 -2.68 -13.89 -51.51
C ALA A 726 -2.26 -14.68 -52.74
N LYS A 727 -2.41 -14.08 -53.93
CA LYS A 727 -1.64 -14.49 -55.12
C LYS A 727 -1.56 -13.34 -56.13
N SER A 728 -0.32 -12.97 -56.39
CA SER A 728 0.22 -12.36 -57.62
C SER A 728 0.19 -10.82 -57.79
N VAL A 729 1.31 -10.37 -58.37
CA VAL A 729 1.57 -9.12 -59.12
C VAL A 729 2.28 -7.97 -58.38
N LEU A 730 3.61 -8.02 -58.49
CA LEU A 730 4.56 -7.00 -59.00
C LEU A 730 4.42 -5.51 -58.62
N LYS A 731 5.55 -5.00 -58.07
CA LYS A 731 6.07 -3.61 -57.92
C LYS A 731 5.85 -2.67 -59.13
N PRO A 732 6.33 -1.39 -59.13
CA PRO A 732 6.54 -0.36 -58.08
C PRO A 732 5.93 1.02 -58.47
N GLU A 733 6.06 2.06 -57.63
CA GLU A 733 6.64 3.40 -57.97
C GLU A 733 6.15 4.56 -57.07
N PHE A 734 7.15 5.32 -56.56
CA PHE A 734 7.27 6.77 -56.33
C PHE A 734 6.02 7.62 -55.99
N THR A 735 6.00 8.60 -55.07
CA THR A 735 7.05 9.52 -54.57
C THR A 735 6.47 10.33 -53.37
N LYS A 736 7.34 10.62 -52.39
CA LYS A 736 7.22 11.63 -51.30
C LYS A 736 7.10 13.08 -51.87
N PRO A 737 6.73 14.18 -51.12
CA PRO A 737 7.36 14.53 -49.83
C PRO A 737 6.65 15.45 -48.76
N PHE A 738 7.19 15.35 -47.53
CA PHE A 738 7.53 16.41 -46.54
C PHE A 738 6.45 17.13 -45.70
N LYS A 739 6.48 16.93 -44.36
CA LYS A 739 6.99 17.82 -43.26
C LYS A 739 5.97 18.91 -42.88
N GLN A 740 5.62 19.24 -41.62
CA GLN A 740 6.28 19.32 -40.31
C GLN A 740 5.11 19.56 -39.29
N LEU A 741 5.07 19.03 -38.06
CA LEU A 741 5.64 19.65 -36.85
C LEU A 741 5.45 18.72 -35.63
N LYS A 742 6.49 18.71 -34.77
CA LYS A 742 6.59 18.07 -33.43
C LYS A 742 5.60 18.75 -32.46
N THR A 743 5.04 18.10 -31.43
CA THR A 743 5.69 17.80 -30.13
C THR A 743 4.65 17.15 -29.19
N VAL A 744 5.14 16.42 -28.17
CA VAL A 744 4.48 15.94 -26.92
C VAL A 744 4.04 14.46 -26.92
N GLY A 745 4.74 13.65 -26.12
CA GLY A 745 4.42 12.26 -25.82
C GLY A 745 5.32 11.70 -24.71
N LEU A 746 5.11 12.17 -23.48
CA LEU A 746 5.60 11.57 -22.23
C LEU A 746 4.54 10.55 -21.75
N ILE A 747 4.85 9.26 -21.85
CA ILE A 747 5.24 8.30 -20.79
C ILE A 747 4.12 7.93 -19.79
N TRP A 748 3.67 6.67 -19.95
CA TRP A 748 3.09 5.78 -18.96
C TRP A 748 4.12 4.68 -18.62
N ALA A 749 4.32 4.34 -17.34
CA ALA A 749 4.42 2.95 -16.81
C ALA A 749 4.82 2.89 -15.30
N GLU A 750 3.96 2.28 -14.48
CA GLU A 750 4.21 1.58 -13.20
C GLU A 750 3.41 0.25 -13.31
N ASN A 751 3.76 -0.95 -12.81
CA ASN A 751 4.71 -1.41 -11.78
C ASN A 751 5.06 -2.92 -11.99
N CYS A 752 6.20 -3.33 -11.40
CA CYS A 752 6.69 -4.66 -10.99
C CYS A 752 7.67 -5.48 -11.89
N GLU A 753 8.97 -5.37 -11.53
CA GLU A 753 10.12 -6.27 -11.80
C GLU A 753 10.04 -7.48 -10.84
N GLU A 754 10.31 -8.76 -11.17
CA GLU A 754 11.39 -9.46 -11.88
C GLU A 754 12.79 -9.37 -11.25
N HIS A 755 13.12 -10.38 -10.44
CA HIS A 755 14.49 -10.85 -10.28
C HIS A 755 14.99 -11.43 -11.61
N SER A 756 16.10 -10.91 -12.14
CA SER A 756 16.94 -11.64 -13.08
C SER A 756 18.42 -11.27 -12.86
N ASN A 757 19.21 -12.24 -12.40
CA ASN A 757 20.66 -12.22 -12.47
C ASN A 757 21.07 -12.81 -13.82
N GLY A 758 21.67 -11.99 -14.70
CA GLY A 758 22.32 -12.45 -15.94
C GLY A 758 23.80 -12.85 -15.70
N PRO A 759 24.38 -13.69 -16.58
CA PRO A 759 25.49 -14.58 -16.24
C PRO A 759 26.87 -13.96 -16.54
N ASN A 760 27.76 -14.01 -15.55
CA ASN A 760 29.20 -14.25 -15.70
C ASN A 760 29.82 -14.42 -14.32
N ARG A 761 29.81 -15.65 -13.80
CA ARG A 761 30.68 -16.06 -12.68
C ARG A 761 31.87 -16.83 -13.23
N PRO A 762 33.12 -16.39 -12.98
CA PRO A 762 34.17 -17.34 -12.65
C PRO A 762 33.83 -18.00 -11.31
N LYS A 763 34.10 -19.30 -11.21
CA LYS A 763 33.99 -20.11 -9.99
C LYS A 763 34.68 -19.39 -8.81
N PHE A 764 34.00 -19.26 -7.68
CA PHE A 764 34.65 -19.11 -6.39
C PHE A 764 33.96 -20.00 -5.36
N SER A 765 34.76 -20.96 -4.90
CA SER A 765 34.61 -21.79 -3.73
C SER A 765 34.89 -20.98 -2.46
N GLU A 766 34.31 -21.48 -1.36
CA GLU A 766 34.83 -21.40 0.00
C GLU A 766 35.01 -20.01 0.64
N THR A 767 34.19 -19.83 1.68
CA THR A 767 34.49 -19.07 2.89
C THR A 767 35.95 -19.28 3.34
N ASP A 768 36.66 -18.18 3.58
CA ASP A 768 37.81 -18.18 4.48
C ASP A 768 37.59 -17.10 5.57
N PRO A 769 37.67 -17.43 6.86
CA PRO A 769 37.43 -16.53 7.98
C PRO A 769 38.73 -15.88 8.41
N ASN A 770 38.85 -14.56 8.26
CA ASN A 770 39.80 -13.73 9.01
C ASN A 770 39.57 -12.27 8.67
N ASP A 771 38.88 -11.53 9.54
CA ASP A 771 39.33 -10.19 9.89
C ASP A 771 38.78 -9.79 11.27
N SER A 772 39.44 -10.32 12.31
CA SER A 772 39.46 -9.69 13.62
C SER A 772 40.88 -9.79 14.18
N ARG A 773 41.36 -8.64 14.70
CA ARG A 773 42.71 -8.33 15.22
C ARG A 773 43.68 -7.90 14.12
N GLY A 774 44.30 -6.73 14.15
CA GLY A 774 44.44 -5.72 15.19
C GLY A 774 45.83 -5.11 15.01
N ASP A 775 45.94 -3.78 15.11
CA ASP A 775 47.23 -3.13 15.31
C ASP A 775 47.03 -1.99 16.32
N SER A 776 47.38 -2.29 17.56
CA SER A 776 47.91 -1.33 18.51
C SER A 776 49.38 -1.66 18.73
N ALA A 777 50.24 -0.66 18.73
CA ALA A 777 51.63 -0.81 19.11
C ALA A 777 52.19 0.51 19.70
N TYR A 778 52.37 0.47 21.03
CA TYR A 778 53.40 1.11 21.88
C TYR A 778 53.53 2.65 21.84
N ASP A 779 53.52 3.37 22.97
CA ASP A 779 54.55 3.26 24.01
C ASP A 779 54.12 3.74 25.42
N SER A 780 54.92 3.30 26.39
CA SER A 780 54.71 3.17 27.84
C SER A 780 55.13 4.34 28.77
N ALA A 781 54.80 4.16 30.07
CA ALA A 781 55.23 4.82 31.34
C ALA A 781 54.29 5.92 31.90
N SER A 782 53.88 5.97 33.18
CA SER A 782 54.54 5.59 34.44
C SER A 782 53.51 5.43 35.60
N ALA A 783 53.90 4.67 36.62
CA ALA A 783 53.21 4.26 37.83
C ALA A 783 52.80 5.38 38.82
N LEU A 784 51.77 5.12 39.64
CA LEU A 784 51.81 5.05 41.13
C LEU A 784 50.45 4.59 41.72
N GLN A 785 50.54 3.63 42.65
CA GLN A 785 49.51 2.98 43.50
C GLN A 785 49.21 3.83 44.79
N PRO A 786 48.43 3.37 45.81
CA PRO A 786 47.09 2.73 45.85
C PRO A 786 46.22 3.27 47.06
N ASP A 787 45.19 2.50 47.46
CA ASP A 787 44.44 2.48 48.76
C ASP A 787 43.02 3.11 48.78
N LEU A 788 41.97 2.55 49.41
CA LEU A 788 41.80 1.40 50.32
C LEU A 788 40.33 0.89 50.29
N MET A 789 40.11 -0.38 50.58
CA MET A 789 38.80 -1.05 50.74
C MET A 789 38.19 -0.89 52.15
N LYS A 790 36.86 -0.58 52.21
CA LYS A 790 35.79 -1.16 53.10
C LYS A 790 35.84 -0.92 54.63
N PRO A 791 34.78 -1.21 55.46
CA PRO A 791 33.32 -1.38 55.24
C PRO A 791 32.33 -0.99 56.42
N PHE A 792 31.04 -1.33 56.24
CA PHE A 792 30.03 -1.89 57.21
C PHE A 792 29.01 -0.98 57.96
N LYS A 793 27.72 -1.14 57.56
CA LYS A 793 26.44 -1.34 58.30
C LYS A 793 25.98 -0.45 59.49
N GLN A 794 24.68 -0.07 59.41
CA GLN A 794 23.51 -0.56 60.21
C GLN A 794 22.65 0.46 61.00
N LEU A 795 21.35 0.11 61.02
CA LEU A 795 20.23 0.47 61.93
C LEU A 795 19.44 1.75 61.59
N SER A 796 18.11 1.89 61.79
CA SER A 796 16.91 1.04 61.96
C SER A 796 15.82 1.95 62.56
N THR A 797 14.57 1.79 62.12
CA THR A 797 13.28 2.00 62.85
C THR A 797 12.85 3.39 63.35
N ALA A 798 11.67 3.85 62.90
CA ALA A 798 10.39 3.88 63.65
C ALA A 798 9.44 5.05 63.23
N ALA A 799 8.13 4.77 63.19
CA ALA A 799 7.00 5.71 63.04
C ALA A 799 6.17 5.72 64.36
N PRO A 800 4.92 6.26 64.43
CA PRO A 800 4.36 7.62 64.22
C PRO A 800 3.75 8.16 65.57
N PRO A 801 2.82 9.16 65.61
CA PRO A 801 1.37 8.87 65.51
C PRO A 801 0.46 10.00 64.94
N GLN A 802 -0.84 9.67 64.87
CA GLN A 802 -2.04 10.35 64.32
C GLN A 802 -2.67 11.41 65.25
N SER A 803 -3.59 12.26 64.71
CA SER A 803 -4.96 12.46 65.26
C SER A 803 -5.86 13.43 64.46
N SER A 804 -7.11 13.00 64.20
CA SER A 804 -8.43 13.72 64.17
C SER A 804 -8.61 15.02 63.36
N GLY A 805 -9.72 15.34 62.66
CA GLY A 805 -11.08 14.80 62.59
C GLY A 805 -12.09 15.95 62.32
N PHE A 806 -13.20 15.64 61.61
CA PHE A 806 -14.47 16.38 61.46
C PHE A 806 -14.59 17.68 60.63
N GLY A 807 -15.69 17.76 59.87
CA GLY A 807 -16.43 19.02 59.66
C GLY A 807 -17.03 19.20 58.27
N ALA A 808 -18.36 19.28 58.17
CA ALA A 808 -19.14 19.34 56.94
C ALA A 808 -19.56 20.78 56.54
N ALA A 809 -20.17 20.84 55.34
CA ALA A 809 -21.35 21.64 54.96
C ALA A 809 -21.20 23.05 54.34
N GLU A 810 -21.82 23.13 53.15
CA GLU A 810 -22.82 24.11 52.67
C GLU A 810 -22.44 25.56 52.27
N ALA A 811 -22.53 25.77 50.95
CA ALA A 811 -23.54 26.57 50.22
C ALA A 811 -23.66 28.11 50.37
N GLU A 812 -24.07 28.70 49.23
CA GLU A 812 -24.70 30.02 49.01
C GLU A 812 -23.83 31.27 49.12
N GLU A 813 -24.07 32.37 48.39
CA GLU A 813 -24.78 32.75 47.16
C GLU A 813 -24.38 34.22 46.92
N ARG A 814 -24.55 34.71 45.69
CA ARG A 814 -24.91 36.10 45.32
C ARG A 814 -23.92 37.29 45.35
N SER A 815 -23.87 37.86 44.14
CA SER A 815 -24.24 39.25 43.78
C SER A 815 -23.13 40.29 43.62
N GLY A 816 -23.28 41.10 42.56
CA GLY A 816 -22.51 42.32 42.33
C GLY A 816 -22.62 42.80 40.89
N ALA A 817 -23.55 43.71 40.65
CA ALA A 817 -23.93 44.26 39.35
C ALA A 817 -23.13 45.52 38.95
N ALA A 818 -23.24 45.83 37.65
CA ALA A 818 -23.36 47.16 37.03
C ALA A 818 -22.15 48.11 36.92
N GLY A 819 -22.05 48.77 35.76
CA GLY A 819 -21.23 49.96 35.54
C GLY A 819 -21.00 50.29 34.06
N GLU A 820 -22.02 50.83 33.40
CA GLU A 820 -21.91 51.48 32.07
C GLU A 820 -21.15 52.82 32.13
N SER A 821 -20.72 53.27 30.95
CA SER A 821 -20.74 54.66 30.40
C SER A 821 -19.38 55.13 29.85
N VAL A 822 -19.23 55.98 28.82
CA VAL A 822 -20.10 56.63 27.81
C VAL A 822 -19.17 57.39 26.82
N ALA A 823 -19.59 57.47 25.55
CA ALA A 823 -19.44 58.56 24.55
C ALA A 823 -18.14 58.91 23.78
N ARG A 824 -18.33 58.84 22.44
CA ARG A 824 -18.26 59.90 21.39
C ARG A 824 -16.89 60.45 20.91
N GLY A 825 -16.57 60.11 19.66
CA GLY A 825 -16.90 60.95 18.49
C GLY A 825 -15.77 61.73 17.80
N ALA A 826 -15.59 61.55 16.48
CA ALA A 826 -15.45 62.60 15.45
C ALA A 826 -15.09 62.02 14.05
N ARG A 827 -15.31 62.82 13.00
CA ARG A 827 -15.60 62.48 11.59
C ARG A 827 -14.41 62.57 10.60
N ARG A 828 -14.55 61.76 9.52
CA ARG A 828 -14.24 61.97 8.08
C ARG A 828 -12.78 62.23 7.61
N LYS A 829 -12.33 61.41 6.65
CA LYS A 829 -12.23 61.75 5.20
C LYS A 829 -12.00 60.51 4.33
N GLU A 830 -12.72 60.43 3.21
CA GLU A 830 -12.54 59.48 2.12
C GLU A 830 -11.30 59.83 1.27
N GLY A 831 -10.61 58.80 0.79
CA GLY A 831 -9.58 58.87 -0.24
C GLY A 831 -9.42 57.48 -0.88
N ALA A 832 -9.63 57.41 -2.19
CA ALA A 832 -9.69 56.17 -2.97
C ALA A 832 -8.33 55.46 -3.10
N ALA A 833 -8.31 54.14 -2.89
CA ALA A 833 -7.25 53.22 -3.31
C ALA A 833 -7.82 51.82 -3.54
N GLY A 834 -7.31 51.13 -4.57
CA GLY A 834 -7.90 49.98 -5.24
C GLY A 834 -8.21 48.74 -4.40
N GLN A 835 -9.24 48.01 -4.84
CA GLN A 835 -9.71 46.75 -4.28
C GLN A 835 -8.65 45.64 -4.39
N GLN A 836 -7.97 45.32 -3.29
CA GLN A 836 -7.45 43.98 -3.02
C GLN A 836 -8.56 43.15 -2.37
N LYS A 837 -8.87 41.98 -2.94
CA LYS A 837 -9.73 40.97 -2.29
C LYS A 837 -9.05 40.49 -1.01
N PRO A 838 -9.73 40.42 0.14
CA PRO A 838 -9.18 39.77 1.33
C PRO A 838 -9.05 38.26 1.06
N SER A 839 -7.82 37.73 1.09
CA SER A 839 -7.57 36.29 1.14
C SER A 839 -7.92 35.80 2.54
N LEU A 840 -8.84 34.83 2.62
CA LEU A 840 -9.12 34.10 3.85
C LEU A 840 -7.91 33.21 4.16
N THR A 841 -6.99 33.72 4.99
CA THR A 841 -5.93 32.92 5.59
C THR A 841 -6.51 32.09 6.73
N ALA A 842 -6.32 30.77 6.67
CA ALA A 842 -6.75 29.83 7.69
C ALA A 842 -5.79 29.84 8.90
N THR A 843 -5.63 30.98 9.56
CA THR A 843 -4.89 31.08 10.83
C THR A 843 -5.80 31.66 11.90
N GLY A 844 -6.07 30.87 12.95
CA GLY A 844 -6.55 31.39 14.23
C GLY A 844 -8.06 31.42 14.44
N PHE A 845 -8.72 30.26 14.47
CA PHE A 845 -9.88 30.04 15.35
C PHE A 845 -9.91 28.57 15.78
N LYS A 846 -9.42 28.27 16.99
CA LYS A 846 -9.88 27.09 17.75
C LYS A 846 -11.38 27.31 18.00
N ALA A 847 -12.24 26.83 17.10
CA ALA A 847 -13.63 26.66 17.44
C ALA A 847 -13.66 25.52 18.48
N LYS A 848 -13.69 25.85 19.77
CA LYS A 848 -14.32 24.96 20.76
C LYS A 848 -15.70 24.68 20.18
N TYR A 849 -15.92 23.49 19.63
CA TYR A 849 -17.27 23.08 19.24
C TYR A 849 -18.06 23.03 20.54
N PRO A 850 -19.07 23.88 20.72
CA PRO A 850 -19.90 23.79 21.90
C PRO A 850 -20.79 22.57 21.67
N PHE A 851 -20.29 21.38 22.01
CA PHE A 851 -21.16 20.24 22.19
C PHE A 851 -22.25 20.69 23.15
N VAL A 852 -23.49 20.64 22.67
CA VAL A 852 -24.62 20.97 23.51
C VAL A 852 -24.89 19.79 24.44
N ASP A 853 -25.51 20.07 25.58
CA ASP A 853 -25.97 19.00 26.45
C ASP A 853 -26.93 18.09 25.66
N ILE A 854 -26.75 16.77 25.79
CA ILE A 854 -27.54 15.78 25.04
C ILE A 854 -29.05 15.95 25.27
N SER A 855 -29.46 16.43 26.45
CA SER A 855 -30.86 16.72 26.79
C SER A 855 -31.49 17.85 25.96
N THR A 856 -30.68 18.71 25.34
CA THR A 856 -31.17 19.81 24.49
C THR A 856 -31.61 19.36 23.10
N ILE A 857 -31.23 18.14 22.70
CA ILE A 857 -31.65 17.48 21.47
C ILE A 857 -32.62 16.35 21.84
N THR A 858 -33.86 16.47 21.40
CA THR A 858 -34.90 15.45 21.59
C THR A 858 -35.30 14.86 20.25
N PHE A 859 -35.66 13.58 20.22
CA PHE A 859 -36.14 12.92 19.01
C PHE A 859 -37.13 11.81 19.36
N ASN A 860 -38.01 11.47 18.43
CA ASN A 860 -38.95 10.37 18.59
C ASN A 860 -38.43 9.13 17.83
N ALA A 861 -38.00 8.10 18.57
CA ALA A 861 -37.48 6.86 17.97
C ALA A 861 -38.51 6.12 17.09
N LYS A 862 -39.81 6.41 17.21
CA LYS A 862 -40.88 5.87 16.35
C LYS A 862 -41.07 6.65 15.06
N GLU A 863 -40.54 7.87 14.96
CA GLU A 863 -40.61 8.73 13.78
C GLU A 863 -39.26 8.75 13.06
N CYS A 864 -38.81 7.58 12.60
CA CYS A 864 -37.68 7.46 11.70
C CYS A 864 -38.05 8.09 10.34
N ILE A 865 -37.26 9.07 9.90
CA ILE A 865 -37.47 9.80 8.63
C ILE A 865 -36.46 9.42 7.56
N GLY A 866 -35.43 8.63 7.88
CA GLY A 866 -34.50 8.10 6.90
C GLY A 866 -33.38 7.26 7.50
N TYR A 867 -32.80 6.39 6.68
CA TYR A 867 -31.57 5.67 6.98
C TYR A 867 -30.45 6.25 6.10
N GLY A 868 -29.40 6.78 6.73
CA GLY A 868 -28.21 7.30 6.04
C GLY A 868 -27.04 6.31 6.10
N SER A 869 -25.95 6.64 5.39
CA SER A 869 -24.75 5.78 5.32
C SER A 869 -24.05 5.54 6.67
N TYR A 870 -24.23 6.45 7.64
CA TYR A 870 -23.52 6.47 8.92
C TYR A 870 -24.45 6.43 10.14
N GLY A 871 -25.76 6.30 9.94
CA GLY A 871 -26.71 6.36 11.04
C GLY A 871 -28.16 6.56 10.61
N THR A 872 -29.06 6.51 11.59
CA THR A 872 -30.50 6.68 11.39
C THR A 872 -30.91 8.11 11.72
N VAL A 873 -31.82 8.68 10.92
CA VAL A 873 -32.34 10.04 11.08
C VAL A 873 -33.77 9.99 11.59
N TYR A 874 -34.03 10.71 12.68
CA TYR A 874 -35.33 10.81 13.33
C TYR A 874 -35.86 12.23 13.28
N LYS A 875 -37.19 12.38 13.31
CA LYS A 875 -37.81 13.67 13.57
C LYS A 875 -37.62 14.02 15.05
N GLY A 876 -37.23 15.25 15.31
CA GLY A 876 -36.92 15.72 16.65
C GLY A 876 -36.95 17.23 16.78
N ALA A 877 -36.29 17.74 17.81
CA ALA A 877 -36.15 19.16 18.07
C ALA A 877 -34.85 19.48 18.81
N TYR A 878 -34.27 20.63 18.49
CA TYR A 878 -33.21 21.26 19.27
C TYR A 878 -33.77 22.50 19.97
N GLN A 879 -33.76 22.51 21.31
CA GLN A 879 -34.36 23.59 22.13
C GLN A 879 -35.80 23.95 21.71
N GLY A 880 -36.62 22.94 21.38
CA GLY A 880 -38.00 23.12 20.93
C GLY A 880 -38.17 23.53 19.46
N THR A 881 -37.08 23.82 18.73
CA THR A 881 -37.14 24.10 17.29
C THR A 881 -37.09 22.79 16.50
N PRO A 882 -38.00 22.54 15.53
CA PRO A 882 -38.01 21.30 14.75
C PRO A 882 -36.67 20.98 14.07
N ALA A 883 -36.20 19.75 14.23
CA ALA A 883 -34.92 19.27 13.72
C ALA A 883 -35.01 17.85 13.14
N ALA A 884 -34.14 17.56 12.17
CA ALA A 884 -33.81 16.20 11.75
C ALA A 884 -32.58 15.75 12.55
N VAL A 885 -32.75 14.76 13.42
CA VAL A 885 -31.72 14.30 14.36
C VAL A 885 -31.11 13.01 13.85
N LYS A 886 -29.84 13.07 13.43
CA LYS A 886 -29.07 11.89 13.00
C LYS A 886 -28.28 11.33 14.18
N ILE A 887 -28.36 10.01 14.37
CA ILE A 887 -27.68 9.29 15.45
C ILE A 887 -26.57 8.44 14.84
N VAL A 888 -25.34 8.68 15.29
CA VAL A 888 -24.13 8.00 14.83
C VAL A 888 -23.46 7.31 16.02
N THR A 889 -23.15 6.01 15.92
CA THR A 889 -22.52 5.25 17.02
C THR A 889 -21.00 5.48 17.05
N THR A 890 -20.43 5.75 18.23
CA THR A 890 -18.99 5.95 18.41
C THR A 890 -18.26 4.61 18.37
N GLY A 891 -17.83 4.20 17.18
CA GLY A 891 -17.11 2.93 16.98
C GLY A 891 -16.96 2.48 15.54
N HIS A 892 -17.53 3.23 14.57
CA HIS A 892 -17.40 2.93 13.16
C HIS A 892 -17.05 4.20 12.39
N ASN A 893 -15.88 4.23 11.74
CA ASN A 893 -15.55 5.08 10.59
C ASN A 893 -14.85 6.44 10.85
N PRO A 894 -13.64 6.68 10.28
CA PRO A 894 -12.93 7.96 10.33
C PRO A 894 -13.63 9.13 9.61
N GLY A 895 -14.66 8.90 8.79
CA GLY A 895 -15.46 9.96 8.13
C GLY A 895 -16.44 10.72 9.04
N ILE A 896 -16.69 10.23 10.25
CA ILE A 896 -17.68 10.80 11.20
C ILE A 896 -17.38 12.26 11.56
N THR A 897 -16.10 12.64 11.64
CA THR A 897 -15.69 14.01 12.01
C THR A 897 -16.08 15.03 10.93
N ASN A 898 -15.94 14.69 9.65
CA ASN A 898 -16.33 15.56 8.53
C ASN A 898 -17.85 15.78 8.47
N GLU A 899 -18.62 14.79 8.92
CA GLU A 899 -20.08 14.82 8.92
C GLU A 899 -20.68 15.99 9.74
N PHE A 900 -19.94 16.50 10.72
CA PHE A 900 -20.34 17.70 11.46
C PHE A 900 -19.35 18.86 11.37
N ILE A 901 -18.05 18.65 11.15
CA ILE A 901 -17.07 19.74 11.04
C ILE A 901 -17.28 20.60 9.80
N ILE A 902 -17.51 19.96 8.64
CA ILE A 902 -17.70 20.66 7.38
C ILE A 902 -19.01 21.47 7.41
N PRO A 903 -20.18 20.86 7.61
CA PRO A 903 -21.44 21.59 7.59
C PRO A 903 -21.57 22.64 8.69
N TRP A 904 -20.88 22.51 9.83
CA TRP A 904 -20.83 23.57 10.85
C TRP A 904 -20.29 24.91 10.32
N ARG A 905 -19.42 24.87 9.31
CA ARG A 905 -18.79 26.05 8.69
C ARG A 905 -19.55 26.56 7.47
N LEU A 906 -20.63 25.90 7.07
CA LEU A 906 -21.40 26.24 5.88
C LEU A 906 -22.66 27.01 6.25
N SER A 907 -22.87 28.11 5.53
CA SER A 907 -24.08 28.91 5.61
C SER A 907 -24.43 29.35 4.21
N HIS A 908 -25.42 28.67 3.62
CA HIS A 908 -25.87 28.91 2.27
C HIS A 908 -27.37 28.58 2.16
N PRO A 909 -28.18 29.37 1.43
CA PRO A 909 -29.63 29.15 1.34
C PRO A 909 -30.04 27.81 0.73
N ASN A 910 -29.15 27.12 0.03
CA ASN A 910 -29.38 25.81 -0.61
C ASN A 910 -28.57 24.67 0.04
N ILE A 911 -28.13 24.85 1.30
CA ILE A 911 -27.47 23.80 2.10
C ILE A 911 -28.26 23.65 3.40
N VAL A 912 -28.54 22.41 3.81
CA VAL A 912 -29.22 22.15 5.10
C VAL A 912 -28.34 22.64 6.24
N ARG A 913 -28.87 23.56 7.05
CA ARG A 913 -28.16 24.16 8.18
C ARG A 913 -28.04 23.17 9.35
N MET A 914 -26.81 23.01 9.83
CA MET A 914 -26.55 22.35 11.10
C MET A 914 -26.92 23.27 12.27
N MET A 915 -27.72 22.76 13.21
CA MET A 915 -28.21 23.53 14.36
C MET A 915 -27.40 23.25 15.62
N ALA A 916 -27.09 21.98 15.89
CA ALA A 916 -26.37 21.56 17.08
C ALA A 916 -25.76 20.17 16.92
N VAL A 917 -24.75 19.88 17.75
CA VAL A 917 -24.13 18.55 17.89
C VAL A 917 -24.02 18.22 19.38
N ALA A 918 -24.43 17.03 19.78
CA ALA A 918 -24.21 16.51 21.13
C ALA A 918 -23.42 15.20 21.06
N LYS A 919 -22.61 14.91 22.09
CA LYS A 919 -21.78 13.71 22.15
C LYS A 919 -21.95 13.01 23.50
N SER A 920 -22.04 11.69 23.46
CA SER A 920 -21.96 10.78 24.61
C SER A 920 -20.81 9.79 24.40
N GLU A 921 -20.55 8.92 25.39
CA GLU A 921 -19.54 7.86 25.25
C GLU A 921 -19.86 6.87 24.13
N ALA A 922 -21.15 6.66 23.82
CA ALA A 922 -21.62 5.64 22.87
C ALA A 922 -22.13 6.19 21.52
N GLN A 923 -22.51 7.48 21.45
CA GLN A 923 -23.19 8.05 20.28
C GLN A 923 -22.93 9.56 20.11
N ILE A 924 -22.98 10.03 18.87
CA ILE A 924 -23.04 11.44 18.45
C ILE A 924 -24.44 11.71 17.90
N LEU A 925 -25.07 12.80 18.35
CA LEU A 925 -26.32 13.32 17.83
C LEU A 925 -26.04 14.58 17.01
N ILE A 926 -26.50 14.60 15.78
CA ILE A 926 -26.40 15.75 14.88
C ILE A 926 -27.82 16.27 14.62
N ALA A 927 -28.12 17.48 15.09
CA ALA A 927 -29.40 18.14 14.84
C ALA A 927 -29.26 19.10 13.65
N ASN A 928 -29.86 18.74 12.53
CA ASN A 928 -29.97 19.58 11.34
C ASN A 928 -31.36 20.22 11.26
N GLU A 929 -31.49 21.33 10.56
CA GLU A 929 -32.81 21.92 10.32
C GLU A 929 -33.72 20.93 9.59
N TYR A 930 -34.98 20.87 10.04
CA TYR A 930 -35.95 19.97 9.45
C TYR A 930 -36.56 20.61 8.19
N ILE A 931 -36.25 20.05 7.02
CA ILE A 931 -36.88 20.43 5.75
C ILE A 931 -38.18 19.63 5.59
N HIS A 932 -39.32 20.31 5.59
CA HIS A 932 -40.62 19.68 5.31
C HIS A 932 -40.72 19.36 3.81
N GLY A 933 -40.41 18.12 3.44
CA GLY A 933 -40.28 17.72 2.05
C GLY A 933 -39.93 16.25 1.87
N ALA A 934 -39.41 15.90 0.71
CA ALA A 934 -38.87 14.58 0.38
C ALA A 934 -37.52 14.74 -0.31
N ASN A 935 -36.67 13.71 -0.28
CA ASN A 935 -35.43 13.75 -1.07
C ASN A 935 -35.75 13.58 -2.57
N LEU A 936 -34.89 14.08 -3.45
CA LEU A 936 -35.12 14.08 -4.89
C LEU A 936 -35.27 12.66 -5.43
N HIS A 937 -34.60 11.65 -4.87
CA HIS A 937 -34.81 10.26 -5.26
C HIS A 937 -36.27 9.80 -5.04
N GLN A 938 -36.86 10.13 -3.89
CA GLN A 938 -38.27 9.85 -3.60
C GLN A 938 -39.20 10.62 -4.52
N VAL A 939 -38.90 11.90 -4.79
CA VAL A 939 -39.68 12.74 -5.72
C VAL A 939 -39.74 12.13 -7.12
N LEU A 940 -38.65 11.55 -7.59
CA LEU A 940 -38.55 10.96 -8.94
C LEU A 940 -39.13 9.55 -9.04
N HIS A 941 -38.90 8.69 -8.04
CA HIS A 941 -39.13 7.24 -8.18
C HIS A 941 -40.20 6.65 -7.25
N THR A 942 -40.79 7.47 -6.37
CA THR A 942 -41.85 7.01 -5.45
C THR A 942 -43.10 7.87 -5.55
N ASP A 943 -44.22 7.36 -5.05
CA ASP A 943 -45.46 8.13 -5.08
C ASP A 943 -45.51 9.15 -3.95
N THR A 944 -44.79 10.26 -4.15
CA THR A 944 -44.84 11.42 -3.24
C THR A 944 -45.83 12.47 -3.74
N PRO A 945 -46.45 13.25 -2.84
CA PRO A 945 -47.26 14.43 -3.20
C PRO A 945 -46.46 15.54 -3.89
N ILE A 946 -45.12 15.45 -3.85
CA ILE A 946 -44.21 16.40 -4.46
C ILE A 946 -43.97 15.97 -5.90
N LYS A 947 -44.52 16.73 -6.85
CA LYS A 947 -44.23 16.56 -8.28
C LYS A 947 -43.52 17.81 -8.78
N LEU A 948 -42.46 17.62 -9.58
CA LEU A 948 -41.69 18.70 -10.19
C LEU A 948 -42.18 18.92 -11.61
N GLN A 949 -42.71 20.11 -11.88
CA GLN A 949 -42.93 20.57 -13.25
C GLN A 949 -41.60 20.93 -13.91
N GLN A 950 -41.62 21.14 -15.22
CA GLN A 950 -40.41 21.43 -15.97
C GLN A 950 -39.66 22.68 -15.45
N GLU A 951 -40.41 23.71 -15.07
CA GLU A 951 -39.87 24.94 -14.47
C GLU A 951 -39.27 24.67 -13.08
N ASP A 952 -39.89 23.80 -12.27
CA ASP A 952 -39.34 23.40 -10.97
C ASP A 952 -38.00 22.68 -11.12
N LYS A 953 -37.86 21.78 -12.11
CA LYS A 953 -36.61 21.04 -12.37
C LYS A 953 -35.44 21.97 -12.68
N LEU A 954 -35.68 23.05 -13.44
CA LEU A 954 -34.66 24.07 -13.74
C LEU A 954 -34.24 24.85 -12.49
N PHE A 955 -35.20 25.19 -11.63
CA PHE A 955 -34.88 25.85 -10.36
C PHE A 955 -34.16 24.95 -9.36
N VAL A 956 -34.52 23.66 -9.29
CA VAL A 956 -33.79 22.67 -8.49
C VAL A 956 -32.35 22.54 -8.99
N ALA A 957 -32.15 22.50 -10.32
CA ALA A 957 -30.80 22.50 -10.90
C ALA A 957 -30.01 23.75 -10.50
N LEU A 958 -30.63 24.94 -10.55
CA LEU A 958 -30.01 26.21 -10.17
C LEU A 958 -29.64 26.22 -8.68
N ASP A 959 -30.55 25.81 -7.79
CA ASP A 959 -30.34 25.76 -6.35
C ASP A 959 -29.11 24.91 -5.98
N ILE A 960 -28.97 23.72 -6.59
CA ILE A 960 -27.85 22.81 -6.32
C ILE A 960 -26.56 23.26 -7.01
N ALA A 961 -26.64 23.87 -8.19
CA ALA A 961 -25.48 24.48 -8.83
C ALA A 961 -24.92 25.64 -7.98
N MET A 962 -25.77 26.45 -7.35
CA MET A 962 -25.35 27.51 -6.42
C MET A 962 -24.73 26.94 -5.14
N ALA A 963 -25.27 25.84 -4.60
CA ALA A 963 -24.64 25.14 -3.49
C ALA A 963 -23.25 24.59 -3.86
N ALA A 964 -23.11 23.99 -5.04
CA ALA A 964 -21.84 23.48 -5.57
C ALA A 964 -20.81 24.61 -5.78
N GLU A 965 -21.22 25.74 -6.36
CA GLU A 965 -20.38 26.93 -6.54
C GLU A 965 -19.84 27.42 -5.18
N TYR A 966 -20.72 27.50 -4.18
CA TYR A 966 -20.37 27.94 -2.83
C TYR A 966 -19.33 27.03 -2.16
N ILE A 967 -19.53 25.70 -2.20
CA ILE A 967 -18.60 24.77 -1.56
C ILE A 967 -17.27 24.66 -2.32
N HIS A 968 -17.29 24.69 -3.66
CA HIS A 968 -16.07 24.66 -4.47
C HIS A 968 -15.24 25.93 -4.28
N ALA A 969 -15.88 27.10 -4.11
CA ALA A 969 -15.18 28.34 -3.76
C ALA A 969 -14.57 28.34 -2.34
N LYS A 970 -15.03 27.44 -1.47
CA LYS A 970 -14.48 27.17 -0.13
C LYS A 970 -13.53 25.97 -0.10
N GLU A 971 -13.13 25.48 -1.27
CA GLU A 971 -12.23 24.35 -1.42
C GLU A 971 -12.76 23.06 -0.76
N ILE A 972 -14.08 22.85 -0.81
CA ILE A 972 -14.76 21.64 -0.30
C ILE A 972 -15.29 20.84 -1.49
N ILE A 973 -15.10 19.52 -1.46
CA ILE A 973 -15.64 18.56 -2.42
C ILE A 973 -16.69 17.71 -1.68
N HIS A 974 -17.90 17.58 -2.24
CA HIS A 974 -18.99 16.83 -1.61
C HIS A 974 -18.82 15.31 -1.76
N GLN A 975 -18.32 14.84 -2.90
CA GLN A 975 -17.99 13.43 -3.23
C GLN A 975 -19.16 12.46 -3.37
N ASP A 976 -20.36 12.79 -2.85
CA ASP A 976 -21.56 11.95 -2.98
C ASP A 976 -22.80 12.75 -3.42
N LEU A 977 -22.65 13.62 -4.43
CA LEU A 977 -23.78 14.32 -5.04
C LEU A 977 -24.69 13.32 -5.80
N LYS A 978 -25.92 13.15 -5.31
CA LYS A 978 -26.93 12.25 -5.86
C LYS A 978 -28.35 12.68 -5.45
N PRO A 979 -29.42 12.21 -6.12
CA PRO A 979 -30.80 12.56 -5.76
C PRO A 979 -31.18 12.27 -4.30
N ALA A 980 -30.63 11.24 -3.67
CA ALA A 980 -30.93 10.91 -2.27
C ALA A 980 -30.38 11.96 -1.27
N ASN A 981 -29.38 12.75 -1.68
CA ASN A 981 -28.71 13.75 -0.85
C ASN A 981 -29.18 15.19 -1.17
N ILE A 982 -30.30 15.33 -1.89
CA ILE A 982 -30.93 16.61 -2.21
C ILE A 982 -32.35 16.60 -1.66
N MET A 983 -32.65 17.49 -0.71
CA MET A 983 -34.00 17.66 -0.16
C MET A 983 -34.79 18.67 -0.98
N VAL A 984 -36.03 18.34 -1.32
CA VAL A 984 -36.97 19.24 -2.02
C VAL A 984 -38.10 19.60 -1.07
N ALA A 985 -38.23 20.89 -0.77
CA ALA A 985 -39.28 21.39 0.12
C ALA A 985 -40.68 21.26 -0.50
N ALA A 986 -41.66 20.89 0.33
CA ALA A 986 -43.02 20.60 -0.11
C ALA A 986 -43.82 21.84 -0.51
N ASP A 987 -43.47 23.00 0.04
CA ASP A 987 -44.18 24.27 -0.12
C ASP A 987 -43.76 25.05 -1.37
N ASN A 988 -42.46 25.17 -1.62
CA ASN A 988 -41.90 26.05 -2.64
C ASN A 988 -40.94 25.35 -3.62
N ARG A 989 -40.79 24.02 -3.50
CA ARG A 989 -39.88 23.20 -4.33
C ARG A 989 -38.42 23.68 -4.28
N LYS A 990 -38.02 24.34 -3.20
CA LYS A 990 -36.62 24.73 -2.96
C LYS A 990 -35.77 23.52 -2.63
N ALA A 991 -34.60 23.44 -3.27
CA ALA A 991 -33.67 22.35 -3.09
C ALA A 991 -32.56 22.71 -2.10
N TYR A 992 -32.21 21.73 -1.26
CA TYR A 992 -31.18 21.82 -0.24
C TYR A 992 -30.24 20.61 -0.34
N LEU A 993 -28.94 20.88 -0.41
CA LEU A 993 -27.90 19.85 -0.34
C LEU A 993 -27.69 19.39 1.10
N THR A 994 -27.54 18.08 1.30
CA THR A 994 -27.34 17.43 2.61
C THR A 994 -26.39 16.23 2.52
N ASP A 995 -26.12 15.61 3.66
CA ASP A 995 -25.28 14.42 3.87
C ASP A 995 -23.77 14.61 3.56
N TRP A 996 -23.06 15.11 4.56
CA TRP A 996 -21.65 15.52 4.48
C TRP A 996 -20.66 14.42 4.90
N GLY A 997 -21.11 13.19 5.13
CA GLY A 997 -20.26 12.13 5.69
C GLY A 997 -19.15 11.61 4.75
N LEU A 998 -19.14 12.05 3.48
CA LEU A 998 -18.05 11.83 2.52
C LEU A 998 -17.39 13.13 2.04
N ALA A 999 -17.87 14.28 2.53
CA ALA A 999 -17.32 15.57 2.13
C ALA A 999 -15.89 15.70 2.64
N ASN A 1000 -15.04 16.36 1.86
CA ASN A 1000 -13.64 16.51 2.19
C ASN A 1000 -13.09 17.86 1.71
N LEU A 1001 -12.10 18.41 2.40
CA LEU A 1001 -11.38 19.61 1.96
C LEU A 1001 -10.41 19.22 0.82
N MET A 1002 -10.17 20.12 -0.14
CA MET A 1002 -9.29 19.84 -1.29
C MET A 1002 -7.86 19.49 -0.84
N GLU A 1003 -7.36 20.14 0.21
CA GLU A 1003 -6.04 19.85 0.79
C GLU A 1003 -5.99 18.47 1.47
N THR A 1004 -7.04 18.01 2.15
CA THR A 1004 -7.07 16.65 2.75
C THR A 1004 -7.22 15.53 1.73
N VAL A 1005 -7.73 15.81 0.52
CA VAL A 1005 -7.70 14.87 -0.62
C VAL A 1005 -6.27 14.70 -1.16
N THR A 1006 -5.35 15.63 -0.88
CA THR A 1006 -3.92 15.43 -1.20
C THR A 1006 -3.23 14.43 -0.24
N MET A 1007 -3.75 14.26 0.98
CA MET A 1007 -3.18 13.42 2.04
C MET A 1007 -3.49 11.91 1.95
N THR A 1008 -4.49 11.48 1.16
CA THR A 1008 -4.84 10.04 0.99
C THR A 1008 -4.00 9.35 -0.10
N ARG A 1009 -2.70 9.65 -0.20
CA ARG A 1009 -1.77 8.97 -1.12
C ARG A 1009 -1.03 7.86 -0.37
N GLY A 1010 -1.71 6.75 -0.11
CA GLY A 1010 -1.12 5.59 0.58
C GLY A 1010 -1.75 4.22 0.31
N GLY A 1011 -2.98 4.14 -0.20
CA GLY A 1011 -3.64 2.86 -0.43
C GLY A 1011 -3.90 2.56 -1.91
N SER A 1012 -3.25 1.54 -2.47
CA SER A 1012 -3.91 0.64 -3.42
C SER A 1012 -3.15 -0.69 -3.59
N HIS A 1013 -3.76 -1.78 -3.13
CA HIS A 1013 -4.15 -2.95 -3.93
C HIS A 1013 -4.92 -3.94 -3.03
N THR A 1014 -6.11 -3.56 -2.56
CA THR A 1014 -7.19 -4.53 -2.36
C THR A 1014 -8.07 -4.49 -3.60
N GLY A 1015 -7.81 -5.43 -4.51
CA GLY A 1015 -8.70 -5.70 -5.64
C GLY A 1015 -9.95 -6.44 -5.14
N ALA A 1016 -10.79 -5.78 -4.36
CA ALA A 1016 -12.19 -6.11 -4.16
C ALA A 1016 -12.89 -4.92 -3.46
N PHE A 1017 -13.98 -4.47 -4.08
CA PHE A 1017 -14.96 -3.47 -3.63
C PHE A 1017 -14.60 -1.99 -3.80
N CYS A 1018 -15.45 -1.30 -4.56
CA CYS A 1018 -15.76 0.11 -4.33
C CYS A 1018 -15.95 0.32 -2.82
N GLY A 1019 -15.08 1.10 -2.18
CA GLY A 1019 -15.15 1.28 -0.73
C GLY A 1019 -14.07 2.17 -0.11
N ALA A 1020 -12.87 2.26 -0.69
CA ALA A 1020 -11.78 3.04 -0.09
C ALA A 1020 -11.87 4.57 -0.32
N LEU A 1021 -12.68 5.04 -1.29
CA LEU A 1021 -12.88 6.47 -1.59
C LEU A 1021 -14.28 6.98 -1.19
N GLY A 1022 -15.19 6.10 -0.77
CA GLY A 1022 -16.61 6.43 -0.62
C GLY A 1022 -17.31 6.82 -1.94
N GLY A 1023 -18.63 6.96 -1.90
CA GLY A 1023 -19.46 7.42 -3.01
C GLY A 1023 -20.38 6.35 -3.61
N THR A 1024 -21.45 6.79 -4.27
CA THR A 1024 -22.44 5.91 -4.90
C THR A 1024 -22.05 5.63 -6.36
N PRO A 1025 -21.65 4.38 -6.72
CA PRO A 1025 -20.95 4.11 -7.99
C PRO A 1025 -21.60 4.66 -9.26
N GLN A 1026 -22.93 4.61 -9.36
CA GLN A 1026 -23.67 5.08 -10.55
C GLN A 1026 -23.58 6.60 -10.81
N TYR A 1027 -23.20 7.40 -9.80
CA TYR A 1027 -23.01 8.84 -9.94
C TYR A 1027 -21.52 9.24 -10.01
N MET A 1028 -20.61 8.31 -9.71
CA MET A 1028 -19.18 8.62 -9.65
C MET A 1028 -18.59 8.96 -11.03
N ALA A 1029 -17.67 9.92 -11.03
CA ALA A 1029 -16.96 10.32 -12.23
C ALA A 1029 -16.04 9.20 -12.77
N PRO A 1030 -15.81 9.08 -14.09
CA PRO A 1030 -15.02 8.02 -14.70
C PRO A 1030 -13.60 7.99 -14.13
N GLU A 1031 -12.98 9.14 -13.94
CA GLU A 1031 -11.65 9.25 -13.35
C GLU A 1031 -11.61 8.73 -11.91
N CYS A 1032 -12.71 8.84 -11.16
CA CYS A 1032 -12.80 8.35 -9.78
C CYS A 1032 -13.08 6.83 -9.74
N LEU A 1033 -14.04 6.35 -10.53
CA LEU A 1033 -14.50 4.95 -10.47
C LEU A 1033 -13.63 3.99 -11.30
N VAL A 1034 -13.11 4.45 -12.44
CA VAL A 1034 -12.37 3.64 -13.39
C VAL A 1034 -10.86 3.81 -13.19
N GLU A 1035 -10.40 5.07 -13.18
CA GLU A 1035 -8.97 5.40 -13.10
C GLU A 1035 -8.46 5.49 -11.65
N CYS A 1036 -9.35 5.38 -10.66
CA CYS A 1036 -9.06 5.52 -9.23
C CYS A 1036 -8.27 6.81 -8.89
N LYS A 1037 -8.49 7.88 -9.67
CA LYS A 1037 -7.94 9.21 -9.40
C LYS A 1037 -8.72 9.88 -8.28
N LYS A 1038 -8.07 10.88 -7.68
CA LYS A 1038 -8.63 11.68 -6.59
C LYS A 1038 -9.86 12.47 -7.05
N CYS A 1039 -10.87 12.57 -6.19
CA CYS A 1039 -12.02 13.44 -6.39
C CYS A 1039 -11.57 14.91 -6.49
N SER A 1040 -12.29 15.70 -7.27
CA SER A 1040 -12.04 17.12 -7.52
C SER A 1040 -13.39 17.87 -7.66
N PRO A 1041 -13.40 19.21 -7.73
CA PRO A 1041 -14.61 19.94 -8.16
C PRO A 1041 -15.25 19.36 -9.41
N MET A 1042 -14.44 18.95 -10.38
CA MET A 1042 -14.93 18.41 -11.65
C MET A 1042 -15.56 17.03 -11.52
N SER A 1043 -15.17 16.23 -10.52
CA SER A 1043 -15.86 14.97 -10.23
C SER A 1043 -17.23 15.22 -9.61
N ASP A 1044 -17.37 16.23 -8.74
CA ASP A 1044 -18.68 16.69 -8.25
C ASP A 1044 -19.57 17.19 -9.40
N MET A 1045 -18.99 17.92 -10.36
CA MET A 1045 -19.74 18.38 -11.54
C MET A 1045 -20.25 17.22 -12.39
N TRP A 1046 -19.48 16.13 -12.54
CA TRP A 1046 -19.96 14.91 -13.19
C TRP A 1046 -21.13 14.29 -12.42
N SER A 1047 -21.00 14.12 -11.09
CA SER A 1047 -22.05 13.57 -10.24
C SER A 1047 -23.34 14.41 -10.30
N LEU A 1048 -23.20 15.74 -10.35
CA LEU A 1048 -24.30 16.65 -10.61
C LEU A 1048 -24.90 16.44 -12.01
N GLY A 1049 -24.07 16.26 -13.04
CA GLY A 1049 -24.53 15.92 -14.40
C GLY A 1049 -25.39 14.66 -14.45
N ILE A 1050 -24.96 13.58 -13.79
CA ILE A 1050 -25.74 12.34 -13.71
C ILE A 1050 -27.04 12.54 -12.93
N THR A 1051 -26.99 13.31 -11.83
CA THR A 1051 -28.17 13.67 -11.02
C THR A 1051 -29.20 14.47 -11.83
N LEU A 1052 -28.75 15.47 -12.60
CA LEU A 1052 -29.61 16.28 -13.45
C LEU A 1052 -30.17 15.47 -14.62
N LEU A 1053 -29.38 14.58 -15.21
CA LEU A 1053 -29.84 13.66 -16.26
C LEU A 1053 -30.99 12.78 -15.75
N GLU A 1054 -30.84 12.19 -14.56
CA GLU A 1054 -31.89 11.39 -13.93
C GLU A 1054 -33.15 12.22 -13.66
N MET A 1055 -33.00 13.45 -13.16
CA MET A 1055 -34.11 14.36 -12.88
C MET A 1055 -34.84 14.81 -14.16
N PHE A 1056 -34.13 15.16 -15.23
CA PHE A 1056 -34.78 15.63 -16.46
C PHE A 1056 -35.41 14.51 -17.28
N THR A 1057 -35.00 13.26 -17.07
CA THR A 1057 -35.52 12.08 -17.79
C THR A 1057 -36.46 11.22 -16.96
N ASP A 1058 -36.60 11.50 -15.66
CA ASP A 1058 -37.32 10.67 -14.67
C ASP A 1058 -36.93 9.18 -14.76
N SER A 1059 -35.69 8.90 -15.17
CA SER A 1059 -35.20 7.56 -15.49
C SER A 1059 -33.81 7.36 -14.90
N LYS A 1060 -33.53 6.16 -14.36
CA LYS A 1060 -32.19 5.83 -13.85
C LYS A 1060 -31.14 5.96 -14.97
N PRO A 1061 -29.99 6.58 -14.69
CA PRO A 1061 -29.02 6.96 -15.72
C PRO A 1061 -28.37 5.76 -16.42
N TRP A 1062 -28.11 4.70 -15.66
CA TRP A 1062 -27.44 3.50 -16.12
C TRP A 1062 -28.32 2.26 -15.94
N SER A 1063 -28.24 1.33 -16.90
CA SER A 1063 -28.70 -0.06 -16.73
C SER A 1063 -27.47 -0.95 -16.67
N TYR A 1064 -27.24 -1.60 -15.53
CA TYR A 1064 -26.14 -2.53 -15.28
C TYR A 1064 -26.54 -3.53 -14.20
N SER A 1065 -25.95 -4.73 -14.26
CA SER A 1065 -26.17 -5.84 -13.33
C SER A 1065 -25.07 -5.96 -12.27
N THR A 1066 -23.85 -5.50 -12.60
CA THR A 1066 -22.69 -5.54 -11.69
C THR A 1066 -21.90 -4.23 -11.73
N LEU A 1067 -21.21 -3.90 -10.63
CA LEU A 1067 -20.34 -2.71 -10.59
C LEU A 1067 -19.22 -2.76 -11.65
N GLN A 1068 -18.79 -3.95 -12.04
CA GLN A 1068 -17.79 -4.13 -13.08
C GLN A 1068 -18.32 -3.71 -14.46
N GLU A 1069 -19.59 -4.03 -14.77
CA GLU A 1069 -20.26 -3.62 -16.01
C GLU A 1069 -20.35 -2.09 -16.11
N LEU A 1070 -20.70 -1.41 -15.01
CA LEU A 1070 -20.69 0.05 -14.96
C LEU A 1070 -19.28 0.63 -15.20
N ARG A 1071 -18.24 0.02 -14.61
CA ARG A 1071 -16.84 0.45 -14.83
C ARG A 1071 -16.41 0.28 -16.27
N GLU A 1072 -16.85 -0.77 -16.94
CA GLU A 1072 -16.56 -1.02 -18.36
C GLU A 1072 -17.26 0.01 -19.27
N LEU A 1073 -18.54 0.31 -19.01
CA LEU A 1073 -19.26 1.37 -19.72
C LEU A 1073 -18.55 2.73 -19.63
N LEU A 1074 -18.09 3.09 -18.43
CA LEU A 1074 -17.34 4.33 -18.20
C LEU A 1074 -15.93 4.29 -18.81
N TYR A 1075 -15.24 3.14 -18.77
CA TYR A 1075 -13.92 2.97 -19.40
C TYR A 1075 -14.00 3.13 -20.93
N ASP A 1076 -15.03 2.55 -21.54
CA ASP A 1076 -15.30 2.64 -22.98
C ASP A 1076 -15.91 3.98 -23.42
N LYS A 1077 -16.02 4.93 -22.48
CA LYS A 1077 -16.58 6.27 -22.69
C LYS A 1077 -18.00 6.25 -23.27
N LYS A 1078 -18.82 5.28 -22.88
CA LYS A 1078 -20.22 5.18 -23.32
C LYS A 1078 -21.06 6.26 -22.63
N ALA A 1079 -21.96 6.90 -23.37
CA ALA A 1079 -22.93 7.80 -22.76
C ALA A 1079 -23.94 6.98 -21.91
N PRO A 1080 -24.49 7.54 -20.81
CA PRO A 1080 -25.59 6.90 -20.08
C PRO A 1080 -26.77 6.58 -21.01
N GLN A 1081 -27.40 5.41 -20.84
CA GLN A 1081 -28.41 4.92 -21.81
C GLN A 1081 -29.63 5.85 -21.94
N VAL A 1082 -29.94 6.64 -20.90
CA VAL A 1082 -31.09 7.55 -20.89
C VAL A 1082 -30.81 8.91 -21.53
N VAL A 1083 -29.58 9.19 -21.98
CA VAL A 1083 -29.26 10.45 -22.67
C VAL A 1083 -30.15 10.64 -23.91
N SER A 1084 -30.55 9.56 -24.58
CA SER A 1084 -31.47 9.63 -25.72
C SER A 1084 -32.90 10.09 -25.38
N LYS A 1085 -33.28 10.12 -24.09
CA LYS A 1085 -34.56 10.63 -23.61
C LYS A 1085 -34.50 12.10 -23.19
N LEU A 1086 -33.30 12.69 -23.17
CA LEU A 1086 -33.13 14.08 -22.77
C LEU A 1086 -33.74 15.00 -23.84
N GLN A 1087 -34.54 15.97 -23.41
CA GLN A 1087 -35.13 16.94 -24.34
C GLN A 1087 -34.07 17.95 -24.82
N PRO A 1088 -34.13 18.42 -26.08
CA PRO A 1088 -33.16 19.39 -26.63
C PRO A 1088 -32.99 20.66 -25.79
N ALA A 1089 -34.03 21.09 -25.09
CA ALA A 1089 -34.00 22.27 -24.22
C ALA A 1089 -33.07 22.13 -22.99
N HIS A 1090 -32.63 20.91 -22.63
CA HIS A 1090 -31.76 20.63 -21.49
C HIS A 1090 -30.39 20.06 -21.90
N GLU A 1091 -30.18 19.77 -23.18
CA GLU A 1091 -28.92 19.21 -23.69
C GLU A 1091 -27.73 20.13 -23.41
N ASP A 1092 -27.94 21.45 -23.54
CA ASP A 1092 -26.91 22.45 -23.29
C ASP A 1092 -26.56 22.63 -21.80
N ILE A 1093 -27.40 22.10 -20.89
CA ILE A 1093 -27.14 22.05 -19.45
C ILE A 1093 -26.38 20.77 -19.08
N VAL A 1094 -26.85 19.60 -19.55
CA VAL A 1094 -26.33 18.29 -19.12
C VAL A 1094 -25.04 17.90 -19.86
N THR A 1095 -24.95 18.16 -21.16
CA THR A 1095 -23.80 17.72 -21.99
C THR A 1095 -22.47 18.30 -21.53
N PRO A 1096 -22.36 19.57 -21.11
CA PRO A 1096 -21.10 20.11 -20.59
C PRO A 1096 -20.67 19.51 -19.24
N LEU A 1097 -21.59 18.92 -18.47
CA LEU A 1097 -21.29 18.26 -17.20
C LEU A 1097 -20.76 16.82 -17.38
N LEU A 1098 -21.22 16.14 -18.43
CA LEU A 1098 -20.88 14.74 -18.73
C LEU A 1098 -19.70 14.59 -19.70
N GLN A 1099 -18.82 15.58 -19.77
CA GLN A 1099 -17.57 15.45 -20.52
C GLN A 1099 -16.63 14.47 -19.81
N TYR A 1100 -16.12 13.47 -20.54
CA TYR A 1100 -15.25 12.45 -19.95
C TYR A 1100 -13.92 13.02 -19.44
N ASP A 1101 -13.32 13.98 -20.17
CA ASP A 1101 -12.17 14.73 -19.68
C ASP A 1101 -12.60 15.76 -18.61
N PRO A 1102 -12.13 15.66 -17.36
CA PRO A 1102 -12.44 16.64 -16.31
C PRO A 1102 -12.12 18.08 -16.69
N LYS A 1103 -11.09 18.32 -17.52
CA LYS A 1103 -10.68 19.67 -17.93
C LYS A 1103 -11.65 20.31 -18.92
N SER A 1104 -12.47 19.50 -19.59
CA SER A 1104 -13.48 19.95 -20.54
C SER A 1104 -14.85 20.14 -19.91
N ARG A 1105 -15.03 19.78 -18.62
CA ARG A 1105 -16.31 19.94 -17.92
C ARG A 1105 -16.55 21.39 -17.54
N ILE A 1106 -17.82 21.81 -17.61
CA ILE A 1106 -18.25 23.11 -17.09
C ILE A 1106 -18.06 23.15 -15.57
N ASN A 1107 -17.52 24.26 -15.04
CA ASN A 1107 -17.43 24.47 -13.60
C ASN A 1107 -18.76 24.96 -13.01
N ALA A 1108 -18.91 24.91 -11.68
CA ALA A 1108 -20.14 25.30 -11.01
C ALA A 1108 -20.57 26.75 -11.27
N LYS A 1109 -19.61 27.69 -11.28
CA LYS A 1109 -19.88 29.12 -11.55
C LYS A 1109 -20.47 29.35 -12.93
N ASP A 1110 -19.88 28.73 -13.95
CA ASP A 1110 -20.34 28.86 -15.33
C ASP A 1110 -21.70 28.15 -15.52
N LEU A 1111 -21.93 27.02 -14.82
CA LEU A 1111 -23.25 26.36 -14.79
C LEU A 1111 -24.33 27.25 -14.16
N VAL A 1112 -24.03 27.93 -13.05
CA VAL A 1112 -24.95 28.88 -12.41
C VAL A 1112 -25.29 30.02 -13.37
N ALA A 1113 -24.29 30.58 -14.06
CA ALA A 1113 -24.51 31.62 -15.06
C ALA A 1113 -25.44 31.13 -16.19
N LEU A 1114 -25.21 29.92 -16.71
CA LEU A 1114 -26.06 29.31 -17.74
C LEU A 1114 -27.50 29.10 -17.24
N LEU A 1115 -27.69 28.52 -16.07
CA LEU A 1115 -29.01 28.22 -15.52
C LEU A 1115 -29.82 29.50 -15.24
N LYS A 1116 -29.17 30.59 -14.82
CA LYS A 1116 -29.82 31.90 -14.66
C LYS A 1116 -30.40 32.46 -15.97
N THR A 1117 -29.86 32.08 -17.13
CA THR A 1117 -30.44 32.46 -18.44
C THR A 1117 -31.66 31.61 -18.83
N LYS A 1118 -31.88 30.49 -18.15
CA LYS A 1118 -32.92 29.50 -18.47
C LYS A 1118 -34.15 29.62 -17.58
N VAL A 1119 -34.09 30.42 -16.51
CA VAL A 1119 -35.18 30.60 -15.55
C VAL A 1119 -35.57 32.06 -15.42
N ASP A 1120 -36.86 32.31 -15.19
CA ASP A 1120 -37.36 33.63 -14.82
C ASP A 1120 -37.23 33.81 -13.30
N LEU A 1121 -36.15 34.45 -12.87
CA LEU A 1121 -35.84 34.64 -11.44
C LEU A 1121 -36.92 35.43 -10.69
N THR A 1122 -37.69 36.28 -11.39
CA THR A 1122 -38.77 37.08 -10.77
C THR A 1122 -39.88 36.18 -10.22
N LYS A 1123 -40.15 35.04 -10.85
CA LYS A 1123 -41.18 34.09 -10.42
C LYS A 1123 -40.85 33.38 -9.10
N ARG A 1124 -39.57 33.19 -8.78
CA ARG A 1124 -39.13 32.46 -7.56
C ARG A 1124 -38.66 33.38 -6.45
N TYR A 1125 -38.02 34.50 -6.79
CA TYR A 1125 -37.40 35.40 -5.80
C TYR A 1125 -38.10 36.76 -5.68
N GLY A 1126 -39.09 37.06 -6.54
CA GLY A 1126 -39.90 38.27 -6.43
C GLY A 1126 -39.18 39.58 -6.77
N CYS A 1127 -37.96 39.52 -7.32
CA CYS A 1127 -37.15 40.67 -7.73
C CYS A 1127 -36.40 40.40 -9.05
N GLU A 1128 -36.20 41.45 -9.86
CA GLU A 1128 -35.22 41.46 -10.95
C GLU A 1128 -33.80 41.53 -10.34
N TRP A 1129 -32.89 40.68 -10.82
CA TRP A 1129 -31.55 40.47 -10.28
C TRP A 1129 -30.51 41.44 -10.83
#